data_AF-A0AAU6DHQ7-F1
#
_entry.id   AF-A0AAU6DHQ7-F1
#
_cell.length_a   1.000
_cell.length_b   1.000
_cell.length_c   1.000
_cell.angle_alpha   90.00
_cell.angle_beta   90.00
_cell.angle_gamma   90.00
#
_symmetry.space_group_name_H-M   'P 1'
#
loop_
_entity.id
_entity.type
_entity.pdbx_description
1 polymer ?
#
loop_
_entity_poly.entity_id
_entity_poly.type
_entity_poly.pdbx_seq_one_letter_code
_entity_poly.pdbx_strand_id
1 'polypeptide(L)'
;MSSAPADAAVGTISPAAAPPTPSASPPPSHRWWALVVIGLAQLMVVLDATIVNIALPSAQQDLGFSNDDRQWVVTAYSLAFGSLLLLGGRLADLFGRKTTLLIGLIGFAASSALAGAAGGFDLLVVGRALQGAFGAMLAPSALSLLTTTFTDPKERGRAFGVFGAIAGSGGAVGLLLGGVLTEHLNWRWTLYVNLVIAVLAVAGALLFIRRPAPAQRPKLDLLGTLLVSSGLFCIVFGFSNAETYAWSDPMCWGFLAGGVALLLAFTGWQTRAVHPLLPLRVFADRNRSASYLMVFATGAGMFGIFLFLTYYLQQILGYTPVKTGLAFLPMILMLMVLAQLSINVLMPRIGPKIMVPIGTLLAAGGLVWLTKLDLSSSYSADILPPLLLIGAGIGMVMPPAMSLATLGIAPADQGVASATVNTMQQVGGSIGTALFSTMATTAAGDYVKDHGTSKPALAEAAVHSYATVYWWAAGLFAVGFVIAIFLYRTGRPLAAAPAPAGAQANGATEGAAAVTPQDRPTAELPATGVPAGPPQASVRGRVLGEHGAPVASAVTLIDQGGRQVARAVPAPDGSYALSAPHGRYVLVASAPDCRPRISELVLGTEPVDHNVQLAGTGGLFGTVSGTAGPLEGALLVVTDAEGSVVDSTVSAADGGYRLPSLPPAAYTLTAGAEGHQPYAALVTVTGSAPTRHDAALTAAATVRGTVHGPQGAPVNDALVTLLDAAGNVVARHTTGPDGVYTFTGLTGLDYTLIAAGYPPAASQLTVPSDAQNGFDVLLGHSD
;
A
#
# COMPACT_ATOMS: atom_id res chain seq x y z
N MET A 1 21.73 -43.66 -77.28
CA MET A 1 21.59 -42.23 -76.90
C MET A 1 20.73 -42.24 -75.64
N SER A 2 21.33 -42.25 -74.45
CA SER A 2 21.66 -41.08 -73.60
C SER A 2 20.39 -40.29 -73.26
N SER A 3 19.97 -40.01 -72.03
CA SER A 3 20.65 -39.92 -70.72
C SER A 3 19.62 -39.84 -69.59
N ALA A 4 20.09 -40.13 -68.37
CA ALA A 4 19.41 -40.21 -67.07
C ALA A 4 18.76 -38.89 -66.56
N PRO A 5 17.98 -38.95 -65.45
CA PRO A 5 17.14 -37.85 -64.94
C PRO A 5 17.72 -37.11 -63.73
N ALA A 6 17.07 -35.98 -63.42
CA ALA A 6 16.91 -35.30 -62.13
C ALA A 6 18.12 -34.62 -61.46
N ASP A 7 17.99 -33.31 -61.22
CA ASP A 7 18.59 -32.65 -60.07
C ASP A 7 17.59 -31.63 -59.47
N ALA A 8 17.36 -31.76 -58.17
CA ALA A 8 16.42 -30.98 -57.40
C ALA A 8 17.07 -29.67 -56.95
N ALA A 9 16.47 -28.54 -57.34
CA ALA A 9 16.92 -27.23 -56.87
C ALA A 9 16.44 -26.96 -55.44
N VAL A 10 17.41 -26.80 -54.54
CA VAL A 10 17.27 -26.32 -53.17
C VAL A 10 16.71 -24.90 -53.17
N GLY A 11 15.50 -24.72 -52.64
CA GLY A 11 14.91 -23.41 -52.40
C GLY A 11 15.57 -22.72 -51.21
N THR A 12 16.18 -21.56 -51.46
CA THR A 12 16.71 -20.65 -50.44
C THR A 12 15.60 -20.14 -49.52
N ILE A 13 15.69 -20.45 -48.23
CA ILE A 13 14.81 -19.92 -47.18
C ILE A 13 15.21 -18.46 -46.92
N SER A 14 14.32 -17.51 -47.19
CA SER A 14 14.49 -16.12 -46.72
C SER A 14 14.40 -16.07 -45.19
N PRO A 15 15.27 -15.33 -44.49
CA PRO A 15 15.16 -15.19 -43.05
C PRO A 15 13.88 -14.44 -42.70
N ALA A 16 13.03 -15.05 -41.89
CA ALA A 16 11.81 -14.46 -41.37
C ALA A 16 12.13 -13.16 -40.62
N ALA A 17 11.39 -12.09 -40.94
CA ALA A 17 11.49 -10.81 -40.25
C ALA A 17 11.25 -11.00 -38.75
N ALA A 18 12.19 -10.51 -37.94
CA ALA A 18 12.07 -10.49 -36.48
C ALA A 18 10.80 -9.73 -36.07
N PRO A 19 10.06 -10.19 -35.05
CA PRO A 19 8.88 -9.49 -34.56
C PRO A 19 9.28 -8.09 -34.06
N PRO A 20 8.43 -7.07 -34.27
CA PRO A 20 8.72 -5.71 -33.82
C PRO A 20 8.90 -5.70 -32.29
N THR A 21 10.01 -5.11 -31.84
CA THR A 21 10.27 -4.84 -30.44
C THR A 21 9.14 -3.98 -29.85
N PRO A 22 8.58 -4.33 -28.67
CA PRO A 22 7.53 -3.54 -28.05
C PRO A 22 8.05 -2.14 -27.74
N SER A 23 7.44 -1.14 -28.36
CA SER A 23 7.76 0.27 -28.24
C SER A 23 7.69 0.74 -26.78
N ALA A 24 8.79 1.38 -26.36
CA ALA A 24 9.10 2.11 -25.14
C ALA A 24 7.94 2.59 -24.24
N SER A 25 8.15 2.43 -22.93
CA SER A 25 7.47 3.13 -21.84
C SER A 25 7.34 4.64 -22.13
N PRO A 26 6.23 5.31 -21.72
CA PRO A 26 5.98 6.70 -22.07
C PRO A 26 7.08 7.63 -21.55
N PRO A 27 7.36 8.77 -22.22
CA PRO A 27 8.31 9.75 -21.71
C PRO A 27 7.93 10.18 -20.28
N PRO A 28 8.92 10.39 -19.39
CA PRO A 28 8.70 10.58 -17.95
C PRO A 28 7.74 11.74 -17.59
N SER A 29 7.57 12.74 -18.47
CA SER A 29 6.74 13.93 -18.20
C SER A 29 5.22 13.71 -18.22
N HIS A 30 4.69 12.75 -19.00
CA HIS A 30 3.23 12.56 -19.13
C HIS A 30 2.62 11.72 -17.99
N ARG A 31 3.44 10.94 -17.28
CA ARG A 31 3.01 10.00 -16.22
C ARG A 31 2.51 10.74 -14.97
N TRP A 32 3.18 11.84 -14.62
CA TRP A 32 2.82 12.70 -13.49
C TRP A 32 1.53 13.49 -13.76
N TRP A 33 1.23 13.83 -15.02
CA TRP A 33 -0.09 14.36 -15.38
C TRP A 33 -1.20 13.33 -15.25
N ALA A 34 -0.93 12.05 -15.54
CA ALA A 34 -1.88 10.98 -15.25
C ALA A 34 -2.14 10.85 -13.74
N LEU A 35 -1.15 11.08 -12.87
CA LEU A 35 -1.36 11.16 -11.42
C LEU A 35 -2.30 12.30 -11.03
N VAL A 36 -2.20 13.48 -11.66
CA VAL A 36 -3.15 14.59 -11.42
C VAL A 36 -4.57 14.15 -11.75
N VAL A 37 -4.78 13.48 -12.88
CA VAL A 37 -6.10 12.97 -13.28
C VAL A 37 -6.64 11.93 -12.30
N ILE A 38 -5.80 10.97 -11.90
CA ILE A 38 -6.16 9.95 -10.90
C ILE A 38 -6.46 10.60 -9.56
N GLY A 39 -5.69 11.62 -9.18
CA GLY A 39 -5.88 12.41 -7.97
C GLY A 39 -7.19 13.18 -7.97
N LEU A 40 -7.58 13.79 -9.10
CA LEU A 40 -8.89 14.45 -9.24
C LEU A 40 -10.04 13.46 -9.11
N ALA A 41 -9.92 12.27 -9.71
CA ALA A 41 -10.92 11.22 -9.57
C ALA A 41 -11.05 10.75 -8.10
N GLN A 42 -9.93 10.58 -7.39
CA GLN A 42 -9.93 10.22 -5.97
C GLN A 42 -10.52 11.33 -5.10
N LEU A 43 -10.13 12.58 -5.36
CA LEU A 43 -10.65 13.75 -4.66
C LEU A 43 -12.17 13.83 -4.82
N MET A 44 -12.68 13.68 -6.04
CA MET A 44 -14.11 13.71 -6.36
C MET A 44 -14.91 12.69 -5.55
N VAL A 45 -14.42 11.45 -5.44
CA VAL A 45 -15.10 10.37 -4.67
C VAL A 45 -15.13 10.68 -3.16
N VAL A 46 -14.02 11.14 -2.59
CA VAL A 46 -13.90 11.41 -1.15
C VAL A 46 -14.65 12.69 -0.75
N LEU A 47 -14.57 13.71 -1.60
CA LEU A 47 -15.24 14.99 -1.44
C LEU A 47 -16.76 14.83 -1.46
N ASP A 48 -17.31 14.07 -2.42
CA ASP A 48 -18.75 13.84 -2.51
C ASP A 48 -19.34 13.16 -1.25
N ALA A 49 -18.59 12.21 -0.66
CA ALA A 49 -18.99 11.52 0.55
C ALA A 49 -19.09 12.43 1.79
N THR A 50 -18.38 13.57 1.79
CA THR A 50 -18.31 14.49 2.94
C THR A 50 -19.12 15.77 2.73
N ILE A 51 -19.06 16.34 1.53
CA ILE A 51 -19.77 17.56 1.15
C ILE A 51 -21.27 17.44 1.40
N VAL A 52 -21.87 16.33 0.96
CA VAL A 52 -23.33 16.16 1.00
C VAL A 52 -23.83 16.11 2.45
N ASN A 53 -23.05 15.59 3.39
CA ASN A 53 -23.45 15.53 4.81
C ASN A 53 -23.65 16.92 5.41
N ILE A 54 -22.80 17.89 5.06
CA ILE A 54 -22.94 19.28 5.53
C ILE A 54 -24.11 19.99 4.86
N ALA A 55 -24.37 19.67 3.59
CA ALA A 55 -25.44 20.25 2.79
C ALA A 55 -26.83 19.67 3.11
N LEU A 56 -26.87 18.44 3.64
CA LEU A 56 -28.08 17.66 3.86
C LEU A 56 -29.14 18.35 4.73
N PRO A 57 -28.81 19.03 5.86
CA PRO A 57 -29.81 19.80 6.60
C PRO A 57 -30.47 20.89 5.75
N SER A 58 -29.70 21.61 4.93
CA SER A 58 -30.24 22.64 4.03
C SER A 58 -31.05 22.05 2.88
N ALA A 59 -30.62 20.92 2.32
CA ALA A 59 -31.38 20.20 1.29
C ALA A 59 -32.71 19.68 1.83
N GLN A 60 -32.71 19.18 3.06
CA GLN A 60 -33.92 18.73 3.76
C GLN A 60 -34.92 19.88 3.96
N GLN A 61 -34.45 21.05 4.40
CA GLN A 61 -35.29 22.23 4.59
C GLN A 61 -35.88 22.75 3.26
N ASP A 62 -35.08 22.76 2.19
CA ASP A 62 -35.48 23.26 0.87
C ASP A 62 -36.45 22.31 0.14
N LEU A 63 -36.24 21.00 0.25
CA LEU A 63 -37.09 19.98 -0.41
C LEU A 63 -38.23 19.45 0.46
N GLY A 64 -38.21 19.73 1.78
CA GLY A 64 -39.28 19.40 2.70
C GLY A 64 -39.48 17.91 2.97
N PHE A 65 -38.46 17.06 2.81
CA PHE A 65 -38.57 15.62 3.09
C PHE A 65 -38.38 15.28 4.57
N SER A 66 -38.89 14.12 4.98
CA SER A 66 -38.96 13.71 6.39
C SER A 66 -37.57 13.36 6.99
N ASN A 67 -37.51 13.23 8.32
CA ASN A 67 -36.28 12.77 8.98
C ASN A 67 -35.91 11.33 8.57
N ASP A 68 -36.91 10.49 8.34
CA ASP A 68 -36.75 9.07 7.97
C ASP A 68 -36.21 8.95 6.53
N ASP A 69 -36.59 9.88 5.66
CA ASP A 69 -36.14 9.96 4.27
C ASP A 69 -34.68 10.43 4.17
N ARG A 70 -34.20 11.23 5.12
CA ARG A 70 -32.89 11.87 5.09
C ARG A 70 -31.74 10.90 4.89
N GLN A 71 -31.76 9.77 5.59
CA GLN A 71 -30.70 8.77 5.51
C GLN A 71 -30.55 8.21 4.09
N TRP A 72 -31.63 8.12 3.31
CA TRP A 72 -31.61 7.56 1.97
C TRP A 72 -30.75 8.38 1.00
N VAL A 73 -30.56 9.68 1.24
CA VAL A 73 -29.67 10.52 0.41
C VAL A 73 -28.21 10.05 0.53
N VAL A 74 -27.80 9.59 1.71
CA VAL A 74 -26.46 9.06 1.97
C VAL A 74 -26.40 7.56 1.66
N THR A 75 -27.39 6.81 2.13
CA THR A 75 -27.48 5.36 1.99
C THR A 75 -27.63 4.93 0.55
N ALA A 76 -28.45 5.58 -0.29
CA ALA A 76 -28.60 5.19 -1.69
C ALA A 76 -27.28 5.29 -2.48
N TYR A 77 -26.49 6.34 -2.20
CA TYR A 77 -25.15 6.50 -2.76
C TYR A 77 -24.20 5.39 -2.31
N SER A 78 -24.05 5.20 -1.01
CA SER A 78 -23.10 4.23 -0.46
C SER A 78 -23.50 2.79 -0.76
N LEU A 79 -24.81 2.49 -0.79
CA LEU A 79 -25.39 1.22 -1.20
C LEU A 79 -25.05 0.87 -2.64
N ALA A 80 -25.38 1.77 -3.58
CA ALA A 80 -25.09 1.56 -4.99
C ALA A 80 -23.58 1.45 -5.24
N PHE A 81 -22.78 2.28 -4.55
CA PHE A 81 -21.33 2.21 -4.62
C PHE A 81 -20.81 0.85 -4.12
N GLY A 82 -21.11 0.47 -2.88
CA GLY A 82 -20.59 -0.73 -2.25
C GLY A 82 -21.02 -2.01 -2.95
N SER A 83 -22.29 -2.10 -3.36
CA SER A 83 -22.85 -3.29 -4.04
C SER A 83 -22.30 -3.49 -5.45
N LEU A 84 -22.01 -2.40 -6.18
CA LEU A 84 -21.55 -2.46 -7.58
C LEU A 84 -20.03 -2.34 -7.72
N LEU A 85 -19.28 -2.10 -6.63
CA LEU A 85 -17.84 -1.87 -6.68
C LEU A 85 -17.05 -3.03 -7.32
N LEU A 86 -17.38 -4.27 -6.93
CA LEU A 86 -16.74 -5.47 -7.47
C LEU A 86 -17.04 -5.65 -8.96
N LEU A 87 -18.27 -5.33 -9.38
CA LEU A 87 -18.66 -5.29 -10.79
C LEU A 87 -17.85 -4.23 -11.54
N GLY A 88 -17.76 -3.01 -10.99
CA GLY A 88 -17.04 -1.89 -11.59
C GLY A 88 -15.56 -2.17 -11.82
N GLY A 89 -14.91 -2.87 -10.88
CA GLY A 89 -13.52 -3.31 -11.05
C GLY A 89 -13.33 -4.25 -12.25
N ARG A 90 -14.25 -5.20 -12.46
CA ARG A 90 -14.18 -6.10 -13.62
C ARG A 90 -14.56 -5.42 -14.94
N LEU A 91 -15.51 -4.47 -14.92
CA LEU A 91 -15.80 -3.64 -16.10
C LEU A 91 -14.56 -2.84 -16.52
N ALA A 92 -13.72 -2.41 -15.58
CA ALA A 92 -12.43 -1.78 -15.87
C ALA A 92 -11.44 -2.70 -16.58
N ASP A 93 -11.45 -3.99 -16.23
CA ASP A 93 -10.60 -5.00 -16.87
C ASP A 93 -11.08 -5.37 -18.28
N LEU A 94 -12.39 -5.28 -18.57
CA LEU A 94 -12.98 -5.64 -19.86
C LEU A 94 -12.94 -4.52 -20.89
N PHE A 95 -13.47 -3.34 -20.52
CA PHE A 95 -13.58 -2.19 -21.42
C PHE A 95 -12.29 -1.38 -21.50
N GLY A 96 -11.32 -1.74 -20.64
CA GLY A 96 -10.06 -1.06 -20.48
C GLY A 96 -10.16 0.10 -19.48
N ARG A 97 -9.12 0.22 -18.66
CA ARG A 97 -9.06 1.11 -17.49
C ARG A 97 -9.33 2.58 -17.84
N LYS A 98 -8.80 3.10 -18.96
CA LYS A 98 -9.06 4.47 -19.43
C LYS A 98 -10.54 4.69 -19.77
N THR A 99 -11.13 3.75 -20.51
CA THR A 99 -12.53 3.87 -20.95
C THR A 99 -13.46 3.84 -19.74
N THR A 100 -13.24 2.92 -18.81
CA THR A 100 -14.05 2.82 -17.60
C THR A 100 -13.85 4.01 -16.67
N LEU A 101 -12.64 4.58 -16.56
CA LEU A 101 -12.41 5.85 -15.87
C LEU A 101 -13.25 6.98 -16.47
N LEU A 102 -13.25 7.14 -17.79
CA LEU A 102 -14.01 8.19 -18.48
C LEU A 102 -15.52 8.01 -18.30
N ILE A 103 -16.03 6.78 -18.45
CA ILE A 103 -17.45 6.47 -18.20
C ILE A 103 -17.80 6.80 -16.75
N GLY A 104 -16.96 6.40 -15.80
CA GLY A 104 -17.13 6.71 -14.38
C GLY A 104 -17.18 8.21 -14.12
N LEU A 105 -16.22 8.99 -14.64
CA LEU A 105 -16.17 10.45 -14.46
C LEU A 105 -17.39 11.15 -15.04
N ILE A 106 -17.72 10.85 -16.31
CA ILE A 106 -18.84 11.50 -17.02
C ILE A 106 -20.16 11.11 -16.38
N GLY A 107 -20.36 9.82 -16.10
CA GLY A 107 -21.58 9.32 -15.49
C GLY A 107 -21.78 9.83 -14.06
N PHE A 108 -20.71 9.90 -13.26
CA PHE A 108 -20.79 10.47 -11.91
C PHE A 108 -21.14 11.96 -11.98
N ALA A 109 -20.50 12.74 -12.87
CA ALA A 109 -20.81 14.16 -13.04
C ALA A 109 -22.25 14.39 -13.53
N ALA A 110 -22.72 13.61 -14.50
CA ALA A 110 -24.08 13.70 -15.00
C ALA A 110 -25.11 13.35 -13.91
N SER A 111 -24.83 12.31 -13.11
CA SER A 111 -25.68 11.91 -11.99
C SER A 111 -25.67 12.95 -10.86
N SER A 112 -24.51 13.60 -10.64
CA SER A 112 -24.40 14.71 -9.69
C SER A 112 -25.17 15.94 -10.17
N ALA A 113 -25.13 16.23 -11.47
CA ALA A 113 -25.94 17.29 -12.07
C ALA A 113 -27.45 17.00 -11.91
N LEU A 114 -27.85 15.74 -12.11
CA LEU A 114 -29.23 15.29 -11.91
C LEU A 114 -29.68 15.46 -10.45
N ALA A 115 -28.85 15.03 -9.50
CA ALA A 115 -29.09 15.19 -8.08
C ALA A 115 -29.14 16.68 -7.67
N GLY A 116 -28.25 17.52 -8.22
CA GLY A 116 -28.24 18.96 -7.96
C GLY A 116 -29.46 19.67 -8.55
N ALA A 117 -29.97 19.18 -9.68
CA ALA A 117 -31.20 19.67 -10.29
C ALA A 117 -32.48 19.13 -9.62
N ALA A 118 -32.36 18.39 -8.51
CA ALA A 118 -33.51 17.81 -7.86
C ALA A 118 -34.49 18.88 -7.34
N GLY A 119 -35.75 18.74 -7.79
CA GLY A 119 -36.90 19.48 -7.27
C GLY A 119 -37.68 18.74 -6.18
N GLY A 120 -37.24 17.53 -5.81
CA GLY A 120 -37.88 16.69 -4.80
C GLY A 120 -36.97 15.54 -4.37
N PHE A 121 -37.40 14.84 -3.31
CA PHE A 121 -36.65 13.76 -2.68
C PHE A 121 -36.31 12.61 -3.62
N ASP A 122 -37.29 12.11 -4.39
CA ASP A 122 -37.11 10.94 -5.26
C ASP A 122 -35.99 11.16 -6.28
N LEU A 123 -35.97 12.33 -6.92
CA LEU A 123 -34.95 12.67 -7.92
C LEU A 123 -33.57 12.82 -7.31
N LEU A 124 -33.49 13.39 -6.09
CA LEU A 124 -32.25 13.47 -5.33
C LEU A 124 -31.71 12.07 -5.04
N VAL A 125 -32.53 11.17 -4.50
CA VAL A 125 -32.14 9.79 -4.16
C VAL A 125 -31.74 9.00 -5.40
N VAL A 126 -32.49 9.09 -6.50
CA VAL A 126 -32.12 8.44 -7.78
C VAL A 126 -30.78 8.97 -8.29
N GLY A 127 -30.57 10.29 -8.24
CA GLY A 127 -29.29 10.90 -8.60
C GLY A 127 -28.14 10.37 -7.74
N ARG A 128 -28.35 10.25 -6.42
CA ARG A 128 -27.37 9.69 -5.47
C ARG A 128 -27.07 8.22 -5.76
N ALA A 129 -28.08 7.40 -6.04
CA ALA A 129 -27.91 6.00 -6.40
C ALA A 129 -27.09 5.85 -7.70
N LEU A 130 -27.40 6.65 -8.72
CA LEU A 130 -26.63 6.67 -9.97
C LEU A 130 -25.19 7.15 -9.74
N GLN A 131 -24.97 8.17 -8.92
CA GLN A 131 -23.62 8.61 -8.52
C GLN A 131 -22.84 7.46 -7.87
N GLY A 132 -23.46 6.70 -6.97
CA GLY A 132 -22.84 5.53 -6.34
C GLY A 132 -22.45 4.46 -7.38
N ALA A 133 -23.35 4.16 -8.33
CA ALA A 133 -23.10 3.20 -9.40
C ALA A 133 -21.93 3.60 -10.32
N PHE A 134 -21.81 4.88 -10.70
CA PHE A 134 -20.67 5.36 -11.47
C PHE A 134 -19.39 5.48 -10.62
N GLY A 135 -19.52 5.79 -9.33
CA GLY A 135 -18.41 5.80 -8.36
C GLY A 135 -17.77 4.42 -8.20
N ALA A 136 -18.59 3.37 -8.20
CA ALA A 136 -18.17 1.98 -8.19
C ALA A 136 -17.31 1.59 -9.41
N MET A 137 -17.49 2.23 -10.56
CA MET A 137 -16.61 2.05 -11.73
C MET A 137 -15.37 2.95 -11.65
N LEU A 138 -15.52 4.16 -11.12
CA LEU A 138 -14.49 5.19 -11.07
C LEU A 138 -13.32 4.81 -10.14
N ALA A 139 -13.62 4.46 -8.89
CA ALA A 139 -12.60 4.18 -7.87
C ALA A 139 -11.63 3.04 -8.24
N PRO A 140 -12.09 1.83 -8.65
CA PRO A 140 -11.18 0.76 -9.02
C PRO A 140 -10.40 1.09 -10.30
N SER A 141 -11.01 1.81 -11.25
CA SER A 141 -10.33 2.25 -12.49
C SER A 141 -9.17 3.22 -12.18
N ALA A 142 -9.38 4.17 -11.26
CA ALA A 142 -8.37 5.13 -10.84
C ALA A 142 -7.17 4.45 -10.17
N LEU A 143 -7.42 3.55 -9.21
CA LEU A 143 -6.36 2.79 -8.54
C LEU A 143 -5.64 1.83 -9.49
N SER A 144 -6.38 1.20 -10.39
CA SER A 144 -5.84 0.32 -11.42
C SER A 144 -4.92 1.09 -12.37
N LEU A 145 -5.32 2.29 -12.82
CA LEU A 145 -4.44 3.16 -13.61
C LEU A 145 -3.20 3.61 -12.83
N LEU A 146 -3.32 3.89 -11.54
CA LEU A 146 -2.19 4.24 -10.67
C LEU A 146 -1.13 3.12 -10.67
N THR A 147 -1.57 1.88 -10.44
CA THR A 147 -0.68 0.72 -10.36
C THR A 147 -0.02 0.35 -11.68
N THR A 148 -0.67 0.56 -12.83
CA THR A 148 -0.05 0.31 -14.14
C THR A 148 0.74 1.47 -14.72
N THR A 149 0.48 2.70 -14.28
CA THR A 149 1.22 3.87 -14.78
C THR A 149 2.57 4.00 -14.06
N PHE A 150 2.62 3.69 -12.77
CA PHE A 150 3.81 3.77 -11.94
C PHE A 150 4.37 2.38 -11.64
N THR A 151 5.29 1.93 -12.50
CA THR A 151 5.94 0.62 -12.37
C THR A 151 7.25 0.68 -11.59
N ASP A 152 7.95 1.83 -11.62
CA ASP A 152 9.17 2.06 -10.84
C ASP A 152 8.84 2.09 -9.33
N PRO A 153 9.53 1.33 -8.46
CA PRO A 153 9.22 1.26 -7.03
C PRO A 153 9.25 2.60 -6.30
N LYS A 154 10.18 3.50 -6.65
CA LYS A 154 10.36 4.80 -6.01
C LYS A 154 9.28 5.78 -6.46
N GLU A 155 8.99 5.83 -7.76
CA GLU A 155 7.88 6.64 -8.29
C GLU A 155 6.52 6.12 -7.81
N ARG A 156 6.34 4.80 -7.77
CA ARG A 156 5.13 4.15 -7.26
C ARG A 156 4.88 4.49 -5.81
N GLY A 157 5.90 4.40 -4.94
CA GLY A 157 5.78 4.80 -3.54
C GLY A 157 5.32 6.26 -3.39
N ARG A 158 5.88 7.19 -4.18
CA ARG A 158 5.46 8.60 -4.21
C ARG A 158 4.02 8.77 -4.70
N ALA A 159 3.65 8.08 -5.78
CA ALA A 159 2.31 8.16 -6.36
C ALA A 159 1.23 7.64 -5.40
N PHE A 160 1.49 6.53 -4.71
CA PHE A 160 0.63 6.01 -3.64
C PHE A 160 0.57 6.95 -2.44
N GLY A 161 1.69 7.60 -2.08
CA GLY A 161 1.73 8.64 -1.06
C GLY A 161 0.80 9.82 -1.38
N VAL A 162 0.85 10.34 -2.62
CA VAL A 162 -0.04 11.42 -3.08
C VAL A 162 -1.51 10.95 -3.10
N PHE A 163 -1.77 9.76 -3.62
CA PHE A 163 -3.13 9.19 -3.65
C PHE A 163 -3.73 9.05 -2.25
N GLY A 164 -2.95 8.53 -1.30
CA GLY A 164 -3.34 8.42 0.12
C GLY A 164 -3.52 9.78 0.79
N ALA A 165 -2.64 10.75 0.49
CA ALA A 165 -2.76 12.12 1.00
C ALA A 165 -4.05 12.80 0.51
N ILE A 166 -4.43 12.61 -0.76
CA ILE A 166 -5.71 13.09 -1.31
C ILE A 166 -6.88 12.37 -0.62
N ALA A 167 -6.77 11.06 -0.38
CA ALA A 167 -7.81 10.32 0.30
C ALA A 167 -8.05 10.81 1.75
N GLY A 168 -6.99 11.17 2.48
CA GLY A 168 -7.10 11.72 3.83
C GLY A 168 -7.53 13.19 3.88
N SER A 169 -6.84 14.05 3.12
CA SER A 169 -7.10 15.50 3.11
C SER A 169 -8.37 15.88 2.35
N GLY A 170 -8.80 15.07 1.38
CA GLY A 170 -10.01 15.30 0.59
C GLY A 170 -11.28 15.37 1.45
N GLY A 171 -11.32 14.66 2.58
CA GLY A 171 -12.41 14.78 3.55
C GLY A 171 -12.46 16.16 4.21
N ALA A 172 -11.31 16.74 4.58
CA ALA A 172 -11.26 18.10 5.14
C ALA A 172 -11.63 19.16 4.11
N VAL A 173 -11.11 19.01 2.89
CA VAL A 173 -11.47 19.87 1.76
C VAL A 173 -12.97 19.78 1.49
N GLY A 174 -13.54 18.58 1.50
CA GLY A 174 -14.98 18.37 1.33
C GLY A 174 -15.80 19.03 2.43
N LEU A 175 -15.44 18.90 3.70
CA LEU A 175 -16.20 19.55 4.77
C LEU A 175 -16.13 21.08 4.68
N LEU A 176 -14.98 21.67 4.39
CA LEU A 176 -14.86 23.11 4.22
C LEU A 176 -15.58 23.62 2.98
N LEU A 177 -15.33 23.00 1.83
CA LEU A 177 -15.93 23.41 0.56
C LEU A 177 -17.45 23.19 0.58
N GLY A 178 -17.92 22.10 1.17
CA GLY A 178 -19.34 21.84 1.37
C GLY A 178 -20.00 22.91 2.24
N GLY A 179 -19.36 23.33 3.31
CA GLY A 179 -19.82 24.44 4.14
C GLY A 179 -19.92 25.75 3.35
N VAL A 180 -18.84 26.13 2.66
CA VAL A 180 -18.76 27.37 1.86
C VAL A 180 -19.79 27.40 0.74
N LEU A 181 -19.92 26.31 -0.02
CA LEU A 181 -20.88 26.21 -1.13
C LEU A 181 -22.34 26.23 -0.62
N THR A 182 -22.62 25.55 0.50
CA THR A 182 -23.97 25.52 1.08
C THR A 182 -24.38 26.88 1.63
N GLU A 183 -23.47 27.56 2.33
CA GLU A 183 -23.76 28.83 3.02
C GLU A 183 -23.82 30.04 2.06
N HIS A 184 -22.89 30.13 1.10
CA HIS A 184 -22.80 31.31 0.22
C HIS A 184 -23.52 31.18 -1.12
N LEU A 185 -23.79 29.95 -1.57
CA LEU A 185 -24.57 29.70 -2.78
C LEU A 185 -25.88 29.01 -2.39
N ASN A 186 -25.90 27.69 -2.48
CA ASN A 186 -26.97 26.83 -1.98
C ASN A 186 -26.46 25.38 -1.94
N TRP A 187 -27.24 24.50 -1.33
CA TRP A 187 -26.92 23.08 -1.21
C TRP A 187 -26.74 22.38 -2.58
N ARG A 188 -27.33 22.86 -3.68
CA ARG A 188 -27.23 22.21 -5.01
C ARG A 188 -25.83 22.34 -5.60
N TRP A 189 -25.14 23.45 -5.34
CA TRP A 189 -23.76 23.67 -5.82
C TRP A 189 -22.75 22.68 -5.26
N THR A 190 -23.09 22.06 -4.13
CA THR A 190 -22.34 20.98 -3.52
C THR A 190 -22.29 19.73 -4.39
N LEU A 191 -23.28 19.55 -5.27
CA LEU A 191 -23.33 18.50 -6.28
C LEU A 191 -22.76 19.01 -7.60
N TYR A 192 -23.03 20.27 -7.99
CA TYR A 192 -22.48 20.84 -9.22
C TYR A 192 -20.95 20.98 -9.24
N VAL A 193 -20.30 21.09 -8.08
CA VAL A 193 -18.82 21.15 -8.00
C VAL A 193 -18.15 19.93 -8.64
N ASN A 194 -18.81 18.77 -8.59
CA ASN A 194 -18.31 17.55 -9.23
C ASN A 194 -18.19 17.69 -10.75
N LEU A 195 -19.00 18.55 -11.39
CA LEU A 195 -18.93 18.78 -12.83
C LEU A 195 -17.62 19.49 -13.19
N VAL A 196 -17.20 20.47 -12.39
CA VAL A 196 -15.95 21.20 -12.62
C VAL A 196 -14.76 20.26 -12.50
N ILE A 197 -14.73 19.45 -11.44
CA ILE A 197 -13.68 18.45 -11.22
C ILE A 197 -13.66 17.43 -12.35
N ALA A 198 -14.84 16.93 -12.75
CA ALA A 198 -14.96 15.94 -13.82
C ALA A 198 -14.54 16.50 -15.18
N VAL A 199 -14.86 17.75 -15.54
CA VAL A 199 -14.40 18.37 -16.78
C VAL A 199 -12.87 18.40 -16.85
N LEU A 200 -12.21 18.83 -15.78
CA LEU A 200 -10.76 18.86 -15.69
C LEU A 200 -10.15 17.45 -15.76
N ALA A 201 -10.74 16.49 -15.03
CA ALA A 201 -10.29 15.10 -15.01
C ALA A 201 -10.50 14.40 -16.36
N VAL A 202 -11.63 14.62 -17.04
CA VAL A 202 -11.94 14.06 -18.37
C VAL A 202 -11.01 14.65 -19.42
N ALA A 203 -10.81 15.97 -19.44
CA ALA A 203 -9.87 16.62 -20.35
C ALA A 203 -8.45 16.07 -20.15
N GLY A 204 -7.99 16.00 -18.89
CA GLY A 204 -6.69 15.42 -18.57
C GLY A 204 -6.59 13.93 -18.94
N ALA A 205 -7.63 13.14 -18.69
CA ALA A 205 -7.66 11.72 -19.06
C ALA A 205 -7.57 11.52 -20.57
N LEU A 206 -8.27 12.34 -21.36
CA LEU A 206 -8.23 12.29 -22.81
C LEU A 206 -6.83 12.61 -23.35
N LEU A 207 -6.17 13.64 -22.79
CA LEU A 207 -4.87 14.15 -23.23
C LEU A 207 -3.67 13.31 -22.76
N PHE A 208 -3.67 12.87 -21.50
CA PHE A 208 -2.46 12.33 -20.86
C PHE A 208 -2.47 10.81 -20.66
N ILE A 209 -3.64 10.16 -20.67
CA ILE A 209 -3.75 8.70 -20.48
C ILE A 209 -3.85 8.03 -21.84
N ARG A 210 -2.89 7.19 -22.24
CA ARG A 210 -3.03 6.37 -23.46
C ARG A 210 -3.95 5.18 -23.22
N ARG A 211 -4.55 4.62 -24.29
CA ARG A 211 -5.22 3.30 -24.24
C ARG A 211 -4.16 2.23 -24.54
N PRO A 212 -3.68 1.44 -23.57
CA PRO A 212 -2.95 0.22 -23.89
C PRO A 212 -3.93 -0.80 -24.46
N ALA A 213 -3.49 -1.58 -25.45
CA ALA A 213 -4.26 -2.75 -25.88
C ALA A 213 -4.29 -3.79 -24.75
N PRO A 214 -5.46 -4.34 -24.38
CA PRO A 214 -5.50 -5.40 -23.37
C PRO A 214 -4.78 -6.64 -23.89
N ALA A 215 -3.73 -7.08 -23.20
CA ALA A 215 -2.93 -8.25 -23.57
C ALA A 215 -3.74 -9.56 -23.52
N GLN A 216 -4.81 -9.61 -22.71
CA GLN A 216 -5.78 -10.70 -22.62
C GLN A 216 -7.13 -10.13 -22.15
N ARG A 217 -8.24 -10.66 -22.67
CA ARG A 217 -9.59 -10.35 -22.16
C ARG A 217 -9.91 -11.31 -21.01
N PRO A 218 -9.91 -10.87 -19.73
CA PRO A 218 -10.29 -11.76 -18.64
C PRO A 218 -11.77 -12.15 -18.78
N LYS A 219 -12.10 -13.41 -18.50
CA LYS A 219 -13.50 -13.87 -18.47
C LYS A 219 -14.15 -13.43 -17.16
N LEU A 220 -15.38 -12.91 -17.26
CA LEU A 220 -16.19 -12.48 -16.12
C LEU A 220 -16.80 -13.66 -15.39
N ASP A 221 -16.72 -13.64 -14.06
CA ASP A 221 -17.62 -14.39 -13.20
C ASP A 221 -18.95 -13.62 -13.07
N LEU A 222 -19.78 -13.69 -14.11
CA LEU A 222 -21.07 -12.98 -14.15
C LEU A 222 -21.99 -13.43 -13.01
N LEU A 223 -22.07 -14.73 -12.75
CA LEU A 223 -22.93 -15.29 -11.70
C LEU A 223 -22.45 -14.85 -10.32
N GLY A 224 -21.16 -14.95 -10.03
CA GLY A 224 -20.61 -14.48 -8.77
C GLY A 224 -20.83 -12.98 -8.57
N THR A 225 -20.73 -12.18 -9.65
CA THR A 225 -20.99 -10.74 -9.59
C THR A 225 -22.45 -10.46 -9.23
N LEU A 226 -23.39 -11.14 -9.89
CA LEU A 226 -24.81 -11.02 -9.63
C LEU A 226 -25.16 -11.42 -8.20
N LEU A 227 -24.58 -12.52 -7.70
CA LEU A 227 -24.80 -13.01 -6.34
C LEU A 227 -24.29 -12.03 -5.29
N VAL A 228 -23.06 -11.51 -5.42
CA VAL A 228 -22.50 -10.58 -4.42
C VAL A 228 -23.16 -9.21 -4.47
N SER A 229 -23.41 -8.66 -5.67
CA SER A 229 -24.06 -7.35 -5.81
C SER A 229 -25.50 -7.40 -5.31
N SER A 230 -26.27 -8.43 -5.67
CA SER A 230 -27.65 -8.59 -5.19
C SER A 230 -27.68 -8.91 -3.69
N GLY A 231 -26.75 -9.73 -3.19
CA GLY A 231 -26.66 -10.06 -1.77
C GLY A 231 -26.37 -8.83 -0.90
N LEU A 232 -25.36 -8.04 -1.27
CA LEU A 232 -25.03 -6.77 -0.60
C LEU A 232 -26.19 -5.76 -0.70
N PHE A 233 -26.83 -5.66 -1.87
CA PHE A 233 -28.01 -4.82 -2.05
C PHE A 233 -29.12 -5.20 -1.09
N CYS A 234 -29.49 -6.48 -1.05
CA CYS A 234 -30.55 -6.99 -0.17
C CYS A 234 -30.25 -6.76 1.32
N ILE A 235 -29.00 -6.94 1.76
CA ILE A 235 -28.63 -6.68 3.16
C ILE A 235 -28.84 -5.21 3.53
N VAL A 236 -28.25 -4.30 2.76
CA VAL A 236 -28.31 -2.87 3.07
C VAL A 236 -29.73 -2.35 2.89
N PHE A 237 -30.42 -2.75 1.83
CA PHE A 237 -31.81 -2.38 1.58
C PHE A 237 -32.72 -2.88 2.70
N GLY A 238 -32.52 -4.12 3.18
CA GLY A 238 -33.25 -4.68 4.32
C GLY A 238 -33.11 -3.83 5.58
N PHE A 239 -31.87 -3.48 5.97
CA PHE A 239 -31.64 -2.57 7.11
C PHE A 239 -32.26 -1.20 6.92
N SER A 240 -32.22 -0.64 5.70
CA SER A 240 -32.76 0.69 5.42
C SER A 240 -34.30 0.68 5.45
N ASN A 241 -34.92 -0.39 4.96
CA ASN A 241 -36.38 -0.55 4.93
C ASN A 241 -36.97 -0.78 6.33
N ALA A 242 -36.17 -1.26 7.29
CA ALA A 242 -36.55 -1.43 8.69
C ALA A 242 -36.97 -0.10 9.35
N GLU A 243 -36.43 1.02 8.90
CA GLU A 243 -36.80 2.35 9.38
C GLU A 243 -38.19 2.76 8.92
N THR A 244 -38.49 2.56 7.63
CA THR A 244 -39.73 3.03 7.02
C THR A 244 -40.94 2.17 7.40
N TYR A 245 -40.78 0.85 7.51
CA TYR A 245 -41.91 -0.08 7.71
C TYR A 245 -41.88 -0.85 9.06
N ALA A 246 -40.97 -0.47 9.96
CA ALA A 246 -40.67 -1.16 11.21
C ALA A 246 -40.07 -2.56 11.04
N TRP A 247 -39.32 -3.02 12.05
CA TRP A 247 -38.64 -4.33 12.07
C TRP A 247 -39.59 -5.54 11.96
N SER A 248 -40.87 -5.36 12.24
CA SER A 248 -41.88 -6.41 12.14
C SER A 248 -42.31 -6.71 10.69
N ASP A 249 -41.96 -5.85 9.72
CA ASP A 249 -42.33 -6.07 8.32
C ASP A 249 -41.62 -7.32 7.76
N PRO A 250 -42.37 -8.32 7.24
CA PRO A 250 -41.81 -9.49 6.59
C PRO A 250 -40.82 -9.16 5.45
N MET A 251 -40.97 -8.02 4.79
CA MET A 251 -40.10 -7.55 3.71
C MET A 251 -38.69 -7.26 4.23
N CYS A 252 -38.56 -6.70 5.43
CA CYS A 252 -37.26 -6.42 6.06
C CYS A 252 -36.47 -7.72 6.30
N TRP A 253 -37.09 -8.69 6.96
CA TRP A 253 -36.47 -10.01 7.19
C TRP A 253 -36.28 -10.81 5.91
N GLY A 254 -37.19 -10.67 4.93
CA GLY A 254 -37.08 -11.29 3.62
C GLY A 254 -35.83 -10.84 2.86
N PHE A 255 -35.56 -9.53 2.81
CA PHE A 255 -34.35 -8.98 2.19
C PHE A 255 -33.09 -9.33 2.98
N LEU A 256 -33.11 -9.29 4.32
CA LEU A 256 -31.95 -9.68 5.13
C LEU A 256 -31.62 -11.17 4.95
N ALA A 257 -32.60 -12.07 5.09
CA ALA A 257 -32.42 -13.50 4.92
C ALA A 257 -32.02 -13.85 3.48
N GLY A 258 -32.67 -13.24 2.49
CA GLY A 258 -32.32 -13.38 1.08
C GLY A 258 -30.89 -12.89 0.77
N GLY A 259 -30.49 -11.76 1.35
CA GLY A 259 -29.13 -11.23 1.24
C GLY A 259 -28.08 -12.18 1.81
N VAL A 260 -28.31 -12.71 3.02
CA VAL A 260 -27.42 -13.73 3.63
C VAL A 260 -27.36 -14.97 2.76
N ALA A 261 -28.49 -15.47 2.28
CA ALA A 261 -28.54 -16.64 1.41
C ALA A 261 -27.76 -16.42 0.10
N LEU A 262 -27.89 -15.24 -0.53
CA LEU A 262 -27.15 -14.87 -1.73
C LEU A 262 -25.64 -14.75 -1.48
N LEU A 263 -25.21 -14.20 -0.35
CA LEU A 263 -23.79 -14.12 0.02
C LEU A 263 -23.19 -15.50 0.36
N LEU A 264 -23.97 -16.39 0.98
CA LEU A 264 -23.57 -17.79 1.20
C LEU A 264 -23.48 -18.54 -0.14
N ALA A 265 -24.44 -18.34 -1.04
CA ALA A 265 -24.41 -18.89 -2.39
C ALA A 265 -23.21 -18.37 -3.19
N PHE A 266 -22.89 -17.07 -3.09
CA PHE A 266 -21.69 -16.46 -3.64
C PHE A 266 -20.43 -17.16 -3.12
N THR A 267 -20.31 -17.30 -1.79
CA THR A 267 -19.15 -17.95 -1.16
C THR A 267 -18.98 -19.39 -1.65
N GLY A 268 -20.08 -20.15 -1.71
CA GLY A 268 -20.09 -21.50 -2.28
C GLY A 268 -19.71 -21.53 -3.77
N TRP A 269 -20.18 -20.57 -4.56
CA TRP A 269 -19.85 -20.43 -5.97
C TRP A 269 -18.36 -20.10 -6.19
N GLN A 270 -17.77 -19.24 -5.37
CA GLN A 270 -16.35 -18.88 -5.46
C GLN A 270 -15.41 -20.08 -5.26
N THR A 271 -15.85 -21.16 -4.62
CA THR A 271 -15.06 -22.41 -4.52
C THR A 271 -15.03 -23.24 -5.81
N ARG A 272 -16.00 -23.04 -6.71
CA ARG A 272 -16.17 -23.81 -7.96
C ARG A 272 -15.86 -22.99 -9.21
N ALA A 273 -15.90 -21.66 -9.12
CA ALA A 273 -15.66 -20.76 -10.24
C ALA A 273 -14.24 -20.95 -10.81
N VAL A 274 -14.14 -21.02 -12.15
CA VAL A 274 -12.85 -21.14 -12.87
C VAL A 274 -12.01 -19.87 -12.73
N HIS A 275 -12.67 -18.71 -12.68
CA HIS A 275 -12.06 -17.40 -12.52
C HIS A 275 -12.77 -16.62 -11.40
N PRO A 276 -12.57 -16.99 -10.12
CA PRO A 276 -13.30 -16.41 -9.01
C PRO A 276 -13.08 -14.89 -8.93
N LEU A 277 -14.15 -14.16 -8.59
CA LEU A 277 -14.10 -12.73 -8.25
C LEU A 277 -13.29 -12.48 -6.99
N LEU A 278 -13.54 -13.30 -5.98
CA LEU A 278 -13.00 -13.17 -4.65
C LEU A 278 -12.45 -14.53 -4.22
N PRO A 279 -11.19 -14.84 -4.59
CA PRO A 279 -10.57 -16.10 -4.21
C PRO A 279 -10.57 -16.22 -2.68
N LEU A 280 -11.18 -17.26 -2.12
CA LEU A 280 -11.31 -17.41 -0.66
C LEU A 280 -9.94 -17.50 0.06
N ARG A 281 -8.88 -17.85 -0.68
CA ARG A 281 -7.49 -17.79 -0.20
C ARG A 281 -7.08 -16.39 0.27
N VAL A 282 -7.72 -15.33 -0.23
CA VAL A 282 -7.47 -13.95 0.21
C VAL A 282 -7.82 -13.82 1.71
N PHE A 283 -8.91 -14.44 2.16
CA PHE A 283 -9.32 -14.42 3.58
C PHE A 283 -8.61 -15.45 4.46
N ALA A 284 -7.79 -16.33 3.88
CA ALA A 284 -7.04 -17.32 4.65
C ALA A 284 -6.00 -16.67 5.57
N ASP A 285 -5.50 -15.48 5.21
CA ASP A 285 -4.64 -14.71 6.10
C ASP A 285 -5.45 -14.02 7.20
N ARG A 286 -5.11 -14.33 8.45
CA ARG A 286 -5.86 -13.87 9.63
C ARG A 286 -5.74 -12.36 9.85
N ASN A 287 -4.56 -11.77 9.57
CA ASN A 287 -4.35 -10.33 9.71
C ASN A 287 -5.13 -9.55 8.65
N ARG A 288 -5.18 -10.09 7.43
CA ARG A 288 -5.96 -9.54 6.32
C ARG A 288 -7.46 -9.56 6.62
N SER A 289 -7.98 -10.71 7.08
CA SER A 289 -9.38 -10.83 7.48
C SER A 289 -9.74 -9.92 8.66
N ALA A 290 -8.86 -9.79 9.66
CA ALA A 290 -9.03 -8.81 10.74
C ALA A 290 -9.11 -7.37 10.19
N SER A 291 -8.24 -7.03 9.25
CA SER A 291 -8.18 -5.71 8.64
C SER A 291 -9.46 -5.37 7.88
N TYR A 292 -10.02 -6.31 7.13
CA TYR A 292 -11.31 -6.12 6.46
C TYR A 292 -12.45 -5.82 7.44
N LEU A 293 -12.51 -6.55 8.57
CA LEU A 293 -13.51 -6.30 9.62
C LEU A 293 -13.32 -4.93 10.29
N MET A 294 -12.08 -4.49 10.51
CA MET A 294 -11.80 -3.17 11.09
C MET A 294 -12.16 -2.03 10.13
N VAL A 295 -11.89 -2.19 8.83
CA VAL A 295 -12.30 -1.22 7.80
C VAL A 295 -13.82 -1.14 7.72
N PHE A 296 -14.52 -2.28 7.81
CA PHE A 296 -15.98 -2.32 7.88
C PHE A 296 -16.52 -1.57 9.11
N ALA A 297 -16.02 -1.89 10.31
CA ALA A 297 -16.47 -1.26 11.56
C ALA A 297 -16.20 0.25 11.58
N THR A 298 -15.03 0.65 11.09
CA THR A 298 -14.65 2.08 11.02
C THR A 298 -15.47 2.81 9.98
N GLY A 299 -15.74 2.19 8.82
CA GLY A 299 -16.65 2.74 7.81
C GLY A 299 -18.04 3.01 8.40
N ALA A 300 -18.63 2.04 9.09
CA ALA A 300 -19.94 2.21 9.74
C ALA A 300 -19.93 3.36 10.76
N GLY A 301 -18.95 3.38 11.66
CA GLY A 301 -18.85 4.42 12.70
C GLY A 301 -18.62 5.82 12.13
N MET A 302 -17.76 5.96 11.13
CA MET A 302 -17.39 7.26 10.53
C MET A 302 -18.60 7.95 9.89
N PHE A 303 -19.42 7.22 9.13
CA PHE A 303 -20.63 7.80 8.54
C PHE A 303 -21.67 8.21 9.59
N GLY A 304 -21.86 7.41 10.64
CA GLY A 304 -22.71 7.79 11.78
C GLY A 304 -22.22 9.07 12.47
N ILE A 305 -20.93 9.17 12.79
CA ILE A 305 -20.35 10.36 13.42
C ILE A 305 -20.58 11.61 12.57
N PHE A 306 -20.25 11.58 11.28
CA PHE A 306 -20.42 12.74 10.43
C PHE A 306 -21.88 13.17 10.33
N LEU A 307 -22.80 12.22 10.17
CA LEU A 307 -24.21 12.51 9.96
C LEU A 307 -24.88 13.15 11.19
N PHE A 308 -24.71 12.52 12.37
CA PHE A 308 -25.41 12.94 13.59
C PHE A 308 -24.73 14.12 14.27
N LEU A 309 -23.39 14.17 14.27
CA LEU A 309 -22.70 15.32 14.84
C LEU A 309 -22.89 16.59 14.00
N THR A 310 -23.00 16.48 12.67
CA THR A 310 -23.37 17.62 11.82
C THR A 310 -24.73 18.20 12.20
N TYR A 311 -25.70 17.33 12.49
CA TYR A 311 -27.04 17.79 12.89
C TYR A 311 -27.06 18.37 14.29
N TYR A 312 -26.32 17.77 15.23
CA TYR A 312 -26.14 18.37 16.54
C TYR A 312 -25.52 19.78 16.43
N LEU A 313 -24.45 19.94 15.65
CA LEU A 313 -23.80 21.24 15.44
C LEU A 313 -24.74 22.27 14.78
N GLN A 314 -25.46 21.90 13.71
CA GLN A 314 -26.29 22.85 12.97
C GLN A 314 -27.68 23.09 13.60
N GLN A 315 -28.37 22.05 14.07
CA GLN A 315 -29.75 22.14 14.56
C GLN A 315 -29.84 22.43 16.07
N ILE A 316 -28.89 21.95 16.88
CA ILE A 316 -28.88 22.18 18.33
C ILE A 316 -28.01 23.38 18.69
N LEU A 317 -26.76 23.41 18.22
CA LEU A 317 -25.83 24.52 18.50
C LEU A 317 -25.96 25.71 17.53
N GLY A 318 -26.79 25.60 16.49
CA GLY A 318 -27.05 26.69 15.55
C GLY A 318 -25.84 27.10 14.70
N TYR A 319 -24.90 26.18 14.45
CA TYR A 319 -23.73 26.48 13.64
C TYR A 319 -24.10 26.62 12.17
N THR A 320 -23.48 27.58 11.49
CA THR A 320 -23.58 27.69 10.03
C THR A 320 -22.86 26.52 9.35
N PRO A 321 -23.18 26.18 8.08
CA PRO A 321 -22.50 25.11 7.36
C PRO A 321 -20.96 25.28 7.32
N VAL A 322 -20.44 26.50 7.10
CA VAL A 322 -18.98 26.76 7.14
C VAL A 322 -18.42 26.48 8.53
N LYS A 323 -19.09 26.96 9.58
CA LYS A 323 -18.65 26.75 10.96
C LYS A 323 -18.66 25.27 11.35
N THR A 324 -19.65 24.51 10.90
CA THR A 324 -19.70 23.06 11.07
C THR A 324 -18.56 22.36 10.34
N GLY A 325 -18.26 22.74 9.10
CA GLY A 325 -17.10 22.22 8.36
C GLY A 325 -15.77 22.46 9.09
N LEU A 326 -15.58 23.68 9.61
CA LEU A 326 -14.42 24.05 10.44
C LEU A 326 -14.34 23.23 11.73
N ALA A 327 -15.48 22.95 12.37
CA ALA A 327 -15.56 22.18 13.62
C ALA A 327 -15.08 20.73 13.49
N PHE A 328 -15.12 20.13 12.29
CA PHE A 328 -14.60 18.78 12.07
C PHE A 328 -13.09 18.73 11.75
N LEU A 329 -12.45 19.86 11.41
CA LEU A 329 -11.04 19.88 11.04
C LEU A 329 -10.11 19.28 12.10
N PRO A 330 -10.26 19.54 13.42
CA PRO A 330 -9.38 18.96 14.43
C PRO A 330 -9.38 17.44 14.41
N MET A 331 -10.54 16.81 14.16
CA MET A 331 -10.63 15.36 14.02
C MET A 331 -9.83 14.84 12.83
N ILE A 332 -9.95 15.50 11.67
CA ILE A 332 -9.24 15.08 10.45
C ILE A 332 -7.74 15.30 10.59
N LEU A 333 -7.32 16.43 11.18
CA LEU A 333 -5.91 16.69 11.46
C LEU A 333 -5.33 15.63 12.41
N MET A 334 -6.06 15.30 13.48
CA MET A 334 -5.63 14.27 14.43
C MET A 334 -5.57 12.89 13.78
N LEU A 335 -6.56 12.54 12.95
CA LEU A 335 -6.55 11.33 12.12
C LEU A 335 -5.32 11.28 11.22
N MET A 336 -5.01 12.37 10.51
CA MET A 336 -3.84 12.43 9.62
C MET A 336 -2.53 12.27 10.39
N VAL A 337 -2.36 12.98 11.51
CA VAL A 337 -1.16 12.88 12.34
C VAL A 337 -0.98 11.44 12.85
N LEU A 338 -2.04 10.86 13.43
CA LEU A 338 -1.97 9.51 13.97
C LEU A 338 -1.86 8.46 12.88
N ALA A 339 -2.40 8.69 11.67
CA ALA A 339 -2.22 7.83 10.52
C ALA A 339 -0.75 7.71 10.12
N GLN A 340 -0.06 8.85 9.97
CA GLN A 340 1.35 8.87 9.59
C GLN A 340 2.23 8.30 10.69
N LEU A 341 1.95 8.65 11.96
CA LEU A 341 2.68 8.11 13.10
C LEU A 341 2.46 6.59 13.21
N SER A 342 1.25 6.12 12.97
CA SER A 342 0.90 4.70 13.01
C SER A 342 1.64 3.89 11.95
N ILE A 343 1.70 4.38 10.71
CA ILE A 343 2.41 3.70 9.63
C ILE A 343 3.93 3.72 9.86
N ASN A 344 4.49 4.90 10.14
CA ASN A 344 5.94 5.10 10.07
C ASN A 344 6.66 4.73 11.38
N VAL A 345 5.98 4.80 12.52
CA VAL A 345 6.61 4.66 13.84
C VAL A 345 6.00 3.52 14.67
N LEU A 346 4.68 3.47 14.86
CA LEU A 346 4.07 2.48 15.75
C LEU A 346 4.05 1.09 15.12
N MET A 347 3.63 0.97 13.86
CA MET A 347 3.50 -0.33 13.20
C MET A 347 4.84 -1.11 13.16
N PRO A 348 6.01 -0.50 12.87
CA PRO A 348 7.30 -1.18 12.99
C PRO A 348 7.70 -1.54 14.43
N ARG A 349 7.31 -0.73 15.43
CA ARG A 349 7.74 -0.89 16.83
C ARG A 349 6.89 -1.88 17.63
N ILE A 350 5.57 -1.70 17.59
CA ILE A 350 4.60 -2.45 18.44
C ILE A 350 3.69 -3.39 17.64
N GLY A 351 3.70 -3.29 16.31
CA GLY A 351 2.90 -4.14 15.43
C GLY A 351 1.38 -3.88 15.49
N PRO A 352 0.61 -4.47 14.58
CA PRO A 352 -0.83 -4.22 14.46
C PRO A 352 -1.65 -4.81 15.60
N LYS A 353 -1.18 -5.90 16.23
CA LYS A 353 -1.90 -6.56 17.32
C LYS A 353 -2.10 -5.68 18.55
N ILE A 354 -1.19 -4.75 18.81
CA ILE A 354 -1.30 -3.83 19.95
C ILE A 354 -1.93 -2.52 19.48
N MET A 355 -1.47 -2.00 18.33
CA MET A 355 -1.88 -0.70 17.84
C MET A 355 -3.36 -0.62 17.46
N VAL A 356 -3.88 -1.60 16.73
CA VAL A 356 -5.26 -1.55 16.20
C VAL A 356 -6.31 -1.63 17.33
N PRO A 357 -6.19 -2.55 18.32
CA PRO A 357 -7.08 -2.51 19.48
C PRO A 357 -7.02 -1.20 20.28
N ILE A 358 -5.84 -0.61 20.47
CA ILE A 358 -5.75 0.69 21.14
C ILE A 358 -6.52 1.74 20.35
N GLY A 359 -6.34 1.80 19.03
CA GLY A 359 -7.06 2.72 18.17
C GLY A 359 -8.58 2.54 18.22
N THR A 360 -9.09 1.30 18.18
CA THR A 360 -10.53 1.05 18.30
C THR A 360 -11.08 1.42 19.67
N LEU A 361 -10.31 1.20 20.75
CA LEU A 361 -10.70 1.58 22.10
C LEU A 361 -10.74 3.12 22.28
N LEU A 362 -9.80 3.85 21.68
CA LEU A 362 -9.81 5.31 21.66
C LEU A 362 -11.05 5.84 20.91
N ALA A 363 -11.35 5.28 19.74
CA ALA A 363 -12.55 5.64 18.98
C ALA A 363 -13.84 5.36 19.76
N ALA A 364 -13.93 4.18 20.40
CA ALA A 364 -15.05 3.85 21.28
C ALA A 364 -15.17 4.82 22.47
N GLY A 365 -14.06 5.16 23.12
CA GLY A 365 -14.04 6.09 24.25
C GLY A 365 -14.50 7.49 23.84
N GLY A 366 -14.09 7.98 22.68
CA GLY A 366 -14.56 9.26 22.16
C GLY A 366 -16.05 9.26 21.81
N LEU A 367 -16.56 8.16 21.25
CA LEU A 367 -18.00 7.98 21.01
C LEU A 367 -18.80 7.93 22.32
N VAL A 368 -18.34 7.18 23.32
CA VAL A 368 -18.96 7.15 24.66
C VAL A 368 -18.98 8.55 25.27
N TRP A 369 -17.93 9.34 25.08
CA TRP A 369 -17.91 10.71 25.57
C TRP A 369 -18.98 11.59 24.88
N LEU A 370 -19.15 11.47 23.55
CA LEU A 370 -20.22 12.18 22.82
C LEU A 370 -21.64 11.83 23.29
N THR A 371 -21.86 10.69 23.97
CA THR A 371 -23.17 10.35 24.54
C THR A 371 -23.62 11.31 25.65
N LYS A 372 -22.69 12.09 26.20
CA LYS A 372 -22.96 13.07 27.28
C LYS A 372 -23.37 14.44 26.76
N LEU A 373 -23.46 14.62 25.43
CA LEU A 373 -23.92 15.88 24.87
C LEU A 373 -25.37 16.16 25.28
N ASP A 374 -25.62 17.40 25.67
CA ASP A 374 -26.92 17.93 26.07
C ASP A 374 -27.22 19.25 25.32
N LEU A 375 -28.30 19.94 25.65
CA LEU A 375 -28.66 21.21 24.99
C LEU A 375 -27.77 22.40 25.39
N SER A 376 -26.98 22.26 26.45
CA SER A 376 -26.11 23.32 27.00
C SER A 376 -24.62 23.12 26.69
N SER A 377 -24.28 22.03 26.01
CA SER A 377 -22.90 21.66 25.77
C SER A 377 -22.18 22.66 24.86
N SER A 378 -20.90 22.81 25.10
CA SER A 378 -20.03 23.73 24.38
C SER A 378 -19.06 22.99 23.47
N TYR A 379 -18.71 23.59 22.35
CA TYR A 379 -17.79 22.95 21.41
C TYR A 379 -16.41 22.65 22.03
N SER A 380 -15.83 23.59 22.78
CA SER A 380 -14.48 23.45 23.32
C SER A 380 -14.36 22.40 24.42
N ALA A 381 -15.38 22.25 25.29
CA ALA A 381 -15.34 21.31 26.40
C ALA A 381 -15.87 19.93 26.01
N ASP A 382 -16.94 19.89 25.22
CA ASP A 382 -17.75 18.66 25.08
C ASP A 382 -17.61 18.00 23.70
N ILE A 383 -17.17 18.73 22.68
CA ILE A 383 -17.07 18.21 21.29
C ILE A 383 -15.61 18.06 20.84
N LEU A 384 -14.77 19.06 21.10
CA LEU A 384 -13.38 19.07 20.63
C LEU A 384 -12.55 17.91 21.22
N PRO A 385 -12.56 17.65 22.54
CA PRO A 385 -11.81 16.51 23.10
C PRO A 385 -12.23 15.14 22.53
N PRO A 386 -13.53 14.77 22.46
CA PRO A 386 -13.89 13.51 21.84
C PRO A 386 -13.61 13.46 20.34
N LEU A 387 -13.72 14.57 19.60
CA LEU A 387 -13.33 14.61 18.18
C LEU A 387 -11.85 14.28 17.99
N LEU A 388 -10.96 14.82 18.83
CA LEU A 388 -9.54 14.47 18.79
C LEU A 388 -9.31 13.00 19.12
N LEU A 389 -10.03 12.47 20.12
CA LEU A 389 -9.90 11.08 20.54
C LEU A 389 -10.38 10.10 19.46
N ILE A 390 -11.50 10.41 18.79
CA ILE A 390 -12.04 9.67 17.65
C ILE A 390 -11.07 9.74 16.47
N GLY A 391 -10.59 10.94 16.13
CA GLY A 391 -9.61 11.13 15.06
C GLY A 391 -8.35 10.31 15.28
N ALA A 392 -7.81 10.34 16.50
CA ALA A 392 -6.67 9.53 16.91
C ALA A 392 -6.94 8.02 16.75
N GLY A 393 -8.09 7.56 17.23
CA GLY A 393 -8.50 6.16 17.14
C GLY A 393 -8.62 5.68 15.69
N ILE A 394 -9.33 6.42 14.85
CA ILE A 394 -9.48 6.11 13.42
C ILE A 394 -8.12 6.13 12.71
N GLY A 395 -7.27 7.13 13.00
CA GLY A 395 -5.91 7.23 12.44
C GLY A 395 -5.01 6.04 12.81
N MET A 396 -5.21 5.43 13.98
CA MET A 396 -4.49 4.23 14.41
C MET A 396 -5.03 2.92 13.83
N VAL A 397 -6.26 2.92 13.31
CA VAL A 397 -6.94 1.73 12.80
C VAL A 397 -6.89 1.66 11.27
N MET A 398 -7.40 2.69 10.58
CA MET A 398 -7.69 2.64 9.15
C MET A 398 -6.45 2.45 8.28
N PRO A 399 -5.44 3.35 8.29
CA PRO A 399 -4.28 3.22 7.42
C PRO A 399 -3.50 1.91 7.62
N PRO A 400 -3.22 1.46 8.86
CA PRO A 400 -2.60 0.16 9.09
C PRO A 400 -3.45 -1.01 8.60
N ALA A 401 -4.77 -1.00 8.82
CA ALA A 401 -5.66 -2.04 8.32
C ALA A 401 -5.67 -2.08 6.78
N MET A 402 -5.72 -0.93 6.09
CA MET A 402 -5.63 -0.88 4.62
C MET A 402 -4.30 -1.43 4.10
N SER A 403 -3.19 -1.12 4.78
CA SER A 403 -1.87 -1.65 4.45
C SER A 403 -1.80 -3.17 4.64
N LEU A 404 -2.19 -3.68 5.82
CA LEU A 404 -2.20 -5.10 6.14
C LEU A 404 -3.16 -5.90 5.27
N ALA A 405 -4.26 -5.29 4.85
CA ALA A 405 -5.23 -5.93 3.98
C ALA A 405 -4.65 -6.29 2.59
N THR A 406 -3.58 -5.62 2.17
CA THR A 406 -2.92 -5.81 0.86
C THR A 406 -1.51 -6.37 0.98
N LEU A 407 -0.99 -6.51 2.20
CA LEU A 407 0.35 -7.02 2.46
C LEU A 407 0.47 -8.53 2.16
N GLY A 408 1.61 -8.92 1.58
CA GLY A 408 1.98 -10.32 1.37
C GLY A 408 1.06 -11.10 0.42
N ILE A 409 0.24 -10.40 -0.38
CA ILE A 409 -0.65 -11.04 -1.35
C ILE A 409 0.03 -11.19 -2.71
N ALA A 410 -0.27 -12.30 -3.41
CA ALA A 410 0.28 -12.55 -4.74
C ALA A 410 -0.06 -11.38 -5.69
N PRO A 411 0.83 -11.02 -6.63
CA PRO A 411 0.59 -9.91 -7.57
C PRO A 411 -0.73 -10.02 -8.35
N ALA A 412 -1.16 -11.25 -8.67
CA ALA A 412 -2.42 -11.52 -9.35
C ALA A 412 -3.67 -11.18 -8.51
N ASP A 413 -3.56 -11.22 -7.18
CA ASP A 413 -4.68 -11.03 -6.24
C ASP A 413 -4.70 -9.61 -5.62
N GLN A 414 -3.68 -8.77 -5.88
CA GLN A 414 -3.56 -7.40 -5.36
C GLN A 414 -4.79 -6.53 -5.64
N GLY A 415 -5.30 -6.60 -6.88
CA GLY A 415 -6.50 -5.84 -7.28
C GLY A 415 -7.74 -6.26 -6.49
N VAL A 416 -7.91 -7.56 -6.26
CA VAL A 416 -9.04 -8.12 -5.51
C VAL A 416 -8.96 -7.72 -4.04
N ALA A 417 -7.78 -7.78 -3.42
CA ALA A 417 -7.64 -7.39 -2.02
C ALA A 417 -7.95 -5.91 -1.79
N SER A 418 -7.49 -5.03 -2.67
CA SER A 418 -7.80 -3.59 -2.55
C SER A 418 -9.26 -3.26 -2.85
N ALA A 419 -9.88 -3.94 -3.83
CA ALA A 419 -11.31 -3.85 -4.08
C ALA A 419 -12.13 -4.30 -2.86
N THR A 420 -11.66 -5.34 -2.16
CA THR A 420 -12.29 -5.82 -0.93
C THR A 420 -12.20 -4.79 0.20
N VAL A 421 -11.06 -4.11 0.39
CA VAL A 421 -10.93 -3.00 1.37
C VAL A 421 -11.99 -1.93 1.13
N ASN A 422 -12.09 -1.44 -0.11
CA ASN A 422 -13.07 -0.41 -0.46
C ASN A 422 -14.51 -0.93 -0.30
N THR A 423 -14.77 -2.20 -0.66
CA THR A 423 -16.09 -2.82 -0.46
C THR A 423 -16.47 -2.83 1.02
N MET A 424 -15.54 -3.25 1.89
CA MET A 424 -15.78 -3.28 3.35
C MET A 424 -16.06 -1.88 3.89
N GLN A 425 -15.32 -0.86 3.44
CA GLN A 425 -15.52 0.52 3.87
C GLN A 425 -16.91 1.04 3.47
N GLN A 426 -17.30 0.85 2.21
CA GLN A 426 -18.55 1.39 1.68
C GLN A 426 -19.77 0.62 2.18
N VAL A 427 -19.71 -0.72 2.21
CA VAL A 427 -20.78 -1.55 2.78
C VAL A 427 -20.90 -1.27 4.27
N GLY A 428 -19.79 -1.16 5.00
CA GLY A 428 -19.79 -0.75 6.41
C GLY A 428 -20.46 0.60 6.61
N GLY A 429 -20.07 1.62 5.84
CA GLY A 429 -20.69 2.95 5.87
C GLY A 429 -22.18 2.93 5.58
N SER A 430 -22.61 2.15 4.59
CA SER A 430 -24.04 2.03 4.20
C SER A 430 -24.86 1.37 5.30
N ILE A 431 -24.43 0.20 5.79
CA ILE A 431 -25.11 -0.54 6.86
C ILE A 431 -25.12 0.28 8.14
N GLY A 432 -24.00 0.92 8.49
CA GLY A 432 -23.90 1.79 9.66
C GLY A 432 -24.87 2.97 9.58
N THR A 433 -24.92 3.66 8.45
CA THR A 433 -25.85 4.78 8.24
C THR A 433 -27.30 4.35 8.40
N ALA A 434 -27.69 3.26 7.74
CA ALA A 434 -29.05 2.72 7.82
C ALA A 434 -29.41 2.31 9.25
N LEU A 435 -28.57 1.48 9.87
CA LEU A 435 -28.82 0.95 11.21
C LEU A 435 -28.88 2.06 12.26
N PHE A 436 -27.94 3.00 12.23
CA PHE A 436 -27.90 4.10 13.18
C PHE A 436 -29.06 5.08 12.99
N SER A 437 -29.50 5.33 11.75
CA SER A 437 -30.69 6.14 11.49
C SER A 437 -31.94 5.48 12.05
N THR A 438 -32.11 4.18 11.82
CA THR A 438 -33.25 3.44 12.37
C THR A 438 -33.27 3.47 13.90
N MET A 439 -32.10 3.31 14.53
CA MET A 439 -31.95 3.40 15.98
C MET A 439 -32.23 4.82 16.49
N ALA A 440 -31.77 5.86 15.79
CA ALA A 440 -32.03 7.25 16.14
C ALA A 440 -33.52 7.57 16.07
N THR A 441 -34.17 7.22 14.97
CA THR A 441 -35.61 7.45 14.74
C THR A 441 -36.46 6.72 15.77
N THR A 442 -36.12 5.46 16.09
CA THR A 442 -36.79 4.70 17.16
C THR A 442 -36.62 5.39 18.52
N ALA A 443 -35.39 5.77 18.88
CA ALA A 443 -35.11 6.42 20.16
C ALA A 443 -35.78 7.80 20.29
N ALA A 444 -35.78 8.60 19.22
CA ALA A 444 -36.49 9.88 19.19
C ALA A 444 -38.01 9.66 19.32
N GLY A 445 -38.56 8.68 18.61
CA GLY A 445 -39.98 8.35 18.65
C GLY A 445 -40.44 7.90 20.03
N ASP A 446 -39.69 7.02 20.69
CA ASP A 446 -40.00 6.55 22.04
C ASP A 446 -39.88 7.69 23.07
N TYR A 447 -38.86 8.54 22.94
CA TYR A 447 -38.71 9.72 23.79
C TYR A 447 -39.91 10.67 23.68
N VAL A 448 -40.36 10.95 22.44
CA VAL A 448 -41.51 11.83 22.18
C VAL A 448 -42.82 11.22 22.68
N LYS A 449 -42.99 9.89 22.64
CA LYS A 449 -44.16 9.23 23.24
C LYS A 449 -44.23 9.47 24.74
N ASP A 450 -43.08 9.42 25.43
CA ASP A 450 -43.02 9.56 26.88
C ASP A 450 -43.06 11.03 27.36
N HIS A 451 -42.55 11.97 26.56
CA HIS A 451 -42.36 13.38 26.98
C HIS A 451 -43.18 14.40 26.17
N GLY A 452 -43.90 13.96 25.14
CA GLY A 452 -44.75 14.79 24.29
C GLY A 452 -44.01 15.52 23.16
N THR A 453 -44.74 16.38 22.43
CA THR A 453 -44.30 17.01 21.17
C THR A 453 -43.96 18.50 21.31
N SER A 454 -43.67 18.97 22.53
CA SER A 454 -43.25 20.36 22.74
C SER A 454 -41.91 20.64 22.05
N LYS A 455 -41.66 21.88 21.61
CA LYS A 455 -40.37 22.27 21.00
C LYS A 455 -39.13 21.86 21.82
N PRO A 456 -39.06 22.08 23.15
CA PRO A 456 -37.92 21.61 23.95
C PRO A 456 -37.86 20.08 23.99
N ALA A 457 -39.00 19.38 24.12
CA ALA A 457 -39.02 17.91 24.09
C ALA A 457 -38.51 17.33 22.77
N LEU A 458 -38.81 17.98 21.63
CA LEU A 458 -38.28 17.57 20.32
C LEU A 458 -36.76 17.78 20.21
N ALA A 459 -36.22 18.86 20.80
CA ALA A 459 -34.78 19.09 20.85
C ALA A 459 -34.07 18.05 21.74
N GLU A 460 -34.66 17.72 22.90
CA GLU A 460 -34.15 16.67 23.79
C GLU A 460 -34.26 15.29 23.16
N ALA A 461 -35.36 14.98 22.45
CA ALA A 461 -35.52 13.75 21.68
C ALA A 461 -34.42 13.59 20.62
N ALA A 462 -34.07 14.68 19.92
CA ALA A 462 -32.99 14.68 18.94
C ALA A 462 -31.64 14.37 19.62
N VAL A 463 -31.31 15.04 20.72
CA VAL A 463 -30.07 14.77 21.47
C VAL A 463 -30.03 13.33 22.00
N HIS A 464 -31.14 12.83 22.54
CA HIS A 464 -31.26 11.45 23.01
C HIS A 464 -31.05 10.43 21.88
N SER A 465 -31.57 10.72 20.69
CA SER A 465 -31.35 9.89 19.51
C SER A 465 -29.88 9.83 19.10
N TYR A 466 -29.17 10.98 19.15
CA TYR A 466 -27.75 11.05 18.82
C TYR A 466 -26.91 10.28 19.84
N ALA A 467 -27.21 10.45 21.13
CA ALA A 467 -26.57 9.69 22.21
C ALA A 467 -26.76 8.18 22.04
N THR A 468 -27.95 7.75 21.62
CA THR A 468 -28.26 6.34 21.34
C THR A 468 -27.40 5.80 20.20
N VAL A 469 -27.26 6.56 19.11
CA VAL A 469 -26.36 6.21 18.01
C VAL A 469 -24.91 6.11 18.47
N TYR A 470 -24.43 7.06 19.26
CA TYR A 470 -23.05 7.03 19.75
C TYR A 470 -22.77 5.82 20.65
N TRP A 471 -23.74 5.38 21.46
CA TRP A 471 -23.63 4.13 22.22
C TRP A 471 -23.50 2.89 21.32
N TRP A 472 -24.34 2.78 20.30
CA TRP A 472 -24.28 1.66 19.36
C TRP A 472 -23.00 1.67 18.52
N ALA A 473 -22.57 2.85 18.07
CA ALA A 473 -21.29 3.01 17.38
C ALA A 473 -20.12 2.63 18.30
N ALA A 474 -20.14 3.04 19.58
CA ALA A 474 -19.13 2.63 20.55
C ALA A 474 -19.13 1.11 20.78
N GLY A 475 -20.32 0.49 20.85
CA GLY A 475 -20.48 -0.95 20.91
C GLY A 475 -19.86 -1.66 19.71
N LEU A 476 -20.04 -1.13 18.50
CA LEU A 476 -19.42 -1.66 17.29
C LEU A 476 -17.89 -1.60 17.35
N PHE A 477 -17.31 -0.49 17.82
CA PHE A 477 -15.86 -0.39 18.03
C PHE A 477 -15.36 -1.29 19.17
N ALA A 478 -16.15 -1.51 20.22
CA ALA A 478 -15.83 -2.44 21.30
C ALA A 478 -15.83 -3.90 20.81
N VAL A 479 -16.78 -4.29 19.96
CA VAL A 479 -16.74 -5.59 19.26
C VAL A 479 -15.51 -5.65 18.35
N GLY A 480 -15.19 -4.56 17.66
CA GLY A 480 -13.99 -4.44 16.85
C GLY A 480 -12.70 -4.64 17.67
N PHE A 481 -12.63 -4.08 18.88
CA PHE A 481 -11.54 -4.29 19.83
C PHE A 481 -11.36 -5.76 20.20
N VAL A 482 -12.45 -6.45 20.54
CA VAL A 482 -12.43 -7.89 20.85
C VAL A 482 -11.92 -8.69 19.65
N ILE A 483 -12.47 -8.43 18.46
CA ILE A 483 -12.04 -9.09 17.21
C ILE A 483 -10.55 -8.83 16.94
N ALA A 484 -10.10 -7.59 17.08
CA ALA A 484 -8.73 -7.20 16.81
C ALA A 484 -7.74 -7.92 17.74
N ILE A 485 -8.04 -8.06 19.03
CA ILE A 485 -7.20 -8.79 20.00
C ILE A 485 -7.04 -10.26 19.61
N PHE A 486 -8.14 -10.90 19.19
CA PHE A 486 -8.15 -12.33 18.90
C PHE A 486 -7.61 -12.67 17.50
N LEU A 487 -7.88 -11.85 16.49
CA LEU A 487 -7.53 -12.16 15.11
C LEU A 487 -6.14 -11.67 14.70
N TYR A 488 -5.69 -10.48 15.14
CA TYR A 488 -4.35 -10.03 14.79
C TYR A 488 -3.29 -10.92 15.46
N ARG A 489 -2.39 -11.46 14.65
CA ARG A 489 -1.30 -12.31 15.13
C ARG A 489 -0.19 -11.49 15.77
N THR A 490 0.40 -12.02 16.85
CA THR A 490 1.59 -11.43 17.46
C THR A 490 2.76 -11.74 16.55
N GLY A 491 3.33 -10.73 15.94
CA GLY A 491 4.52 -10.84 15.13
C GLY A 491 4.86 -9.45 14.63
N ARG A 492 6.12 -9.05 14.76
CA ARG A 492 6.62 -7.96 13.92
C ARG A 492 6.27 -8.39 12.50
N PRO A 493 5.62 -7.54 11.67
CA PRO A 493 5.66 -7.78 10.24
C PRO A 493 7.12 -8.06 9.95
N LEU A 494 7.46 -9.19 9.29
CA LEU A 494 8.78 -9.33 8.73
C LEU A 494 9.03 -7.97 8.07
N ALA A 495 10.10 -7.29 8.50
CA ALA A 495 10.58 -6.15 7.76
C ALA A 495 10.47 -6.57 6.30
N ALA A 496 9.74 -5.81 5.49
CA ALA A 496 9.95 -5.90 4.07
C ALA A 496 11.47 -5.96 3.91
N ALA A 497 11.96 -7.04 3.30
CA ALA A 497 13.39 -7.21 3.07
C ALA A 497 13.93 -5.84 2.65
N PRO A 498 14.99 -5.34 3.29
CA PRO A 498 15.44 -3.98 3.06
C PRO A 498 15.49 -3.76 1.56
N ALA A 499 14.74 -2.75 1.10
CA ALA A 499 14.99 -2.22 -0.23
C ALA A 499 16.51 -1.96 -0.31
N PRO A 500 17.17 -2.34 -1.42
CA PRO A 500 18.63 -2.24 -1.54
C PRO A 500 19.09 -0.87 -1.05
N ALA A 501 20.06 -0.90 -0.14
CA ALA A 501 20.55 0.26 0.59
C ALA A 501 20.94 1.38 -0.37
N GLY A 502 20.24 2.51 -0.26
CA GLY A 502 20.47 3.66 -1.12
C GLY A 502 19.53 4.82 -0.86
N ALA A 503 19.14 5.04 0.41
CA ALA A 503 18.48 6.28 0.82
C ALA A 503 18.42 6.38 2.35
N GLN A 504 19.51 6.81 2.98
CA GLN A 504 19.47 7.69 4.17
C GLN A 504 20.90 8.08 4.59
N ALA A 505 21.26 9.34 4.33
CA ALA A 505 22.07 10.16 5.25
C ALA A 505 22.06 11.61 4.75
N ASN A 506 21.42 12.52 5.50
CA ASN A 506 22.04 13.80 5.86
C ASN A 506 21.26 14.51 7.00
N GLY A 507 22.02 14.84 8.05
CA GLY A 507 21.67 15.68 9.22
C GLY A 507 21.03 14.92 10.39
N ALA A 508 21.55 14.87 11.62
CA ALA A 508 22.69 15.53 12.26
C ALA A 508 23.16 14.72 13.49
N THR A 509 24.41 14.97 13.88
CA THR A 509 25.24 14.43 14.97
C THR A 509 24.66 14.55 16.39
N GLU A 510 24.95 13.54 17.25
CA GLU A 510 25.74 13.67 18.51
C GLU A 510 25.74 12.37 19.35
N GLY A 511 26.90 12.02 19.95
CA GLY A 511 26.94 11.40 21.29
C GLY A 511 27.35 9.91 21.46
N ALA A 512 28.65 9.64 21.35
CA ALA A 512 29.51 8.70 22.13
C ALA A 512 28.93 7.47 22.88
N ALA A 513 29.52 6.28 22.66
CA ALA A 513 30.54 5.67 23.53
C ALA A 513 30.72 4.15 23.25
N ALA A 514 31.97 3.73 23.11
CA ALA A 514 32.41 2.36 22.86
C ALA A 514 32.32 1.46 24.10
N VAL A 515 31.90 0.20 23.92
CA VAL A 515 32.07 -0.86 24.93
C VAL A 515 32.58 -2.13 24.23
N THR A 516 33.78 -2.53 24.62
CA THR A 516 34.50 -3.75 24.22
C THR A 516 33.84 -5.01 24.81
N PRO A 517 33.80 -6.17 24.12
CA PRO A 517 33.29 -7.40 24.70
C PRO A 517 34.35 -8.04 25.61
N GLN A 518 33.96 -8.37 26.84
CA GLN A 518 34.82 -9.06 27.82
C GLN A 518 34.33 -10.49 28.04
N ASP A 519 35.23 -11.45 27.83
CA ASP A 519 35.08 -12.88 28.08
C ASP A 519 34.61 -13.18 29.51
N ARG A 520 33.67 -14.12 29.65
CA ARG A 520 33.40 -14.82 30.91
C ARG A 520 33.50 -16.34 30.73
N PRO A 521 34.28 -17.05 31.56
CA PRO A 521 34.38 -18.51 31.50
C PRO A 521 33.14 -19.20 32.06
N THR A 522 32.71 -20.28 31.41
CA THR A 522 31.76 -21.28 31.87
C THR A 522 32.30 -22.05 33.07
N ALA A 523 31.56 -22.06 34.18
CA ALA A 523 31.81 -22.93 35.33
C ALA A 523 31.00 -24.24 35.18
N GLU A 524 31.70 -25.37 35.24
CA GLU A 524 31.15 -26.72 35.37
C GLU A 524 30.48 -26.91 36.74
N LEU A 525 29.33 -27.59 36.76
CA LEU A 525 28.68 -28.10 37.97
C LEU A 525 28.58 -29.63 37.89
N PRO A 526 28.80 -30.39 38.98
CA PRO A 526 28.90 -31.85 38.94
C PRO A 526 27.52 -32.53 38.87
N ALA A 527 27.51 -33.71 38.26
CA ALA A 527 26.35 -34.56 38.04
C ALA A 527 25.68 -35.05 39.34
N THR A 528 24.37 -34.85 39.45
CA THR A 528 23.47 -35.55 40.39
C THR A 528 22.34 -36.21 39.60
N GLY A 529 22.08 -37.48 39.92
CA GLY A 529 21.18 -38.36 39.18
C GLY A 529 19.73 -37.87 39.11
N VAL A 530 19.16 -37.94 37.90
CA VAL A 530 17.75 -37.63 37.60
C VAL A 530 17.02 -38.96 37.33
N PRO A 531 15.80 -39.17 37.86
CA PRO A 531 15.05 -40.41 37.66
C PRO A 531 14.67 -40.62 36.19
N ALA A 532 14.57 -41.90 35.77
CA ALA A 532 14.27 -42.30 34.40
C ALA A 532 12.94 -41.70 33.91
N GLY A 533 13.04 -40.77 32.94
CA GLY A 533 11.89 -40.24 32.19
C GLY A 533 11.29 -41.27 31.23
N PRO A 534 10.18 -40.93 30.54
CA PRO A 534 9.52 -41.82 29.58
C PRO A 534 10.51 -42.32 28.51
N PRO A 535 10.30 -43.51 27.92
CA PRO A 535 11.24 -44.11 26.96
C PRO A 535 11.55 -43.09 25.85
N GLN A 536 12.79 -42.64 25.80
CA GLN A 536 13.24 -41.70 24.78
C GLN A 536 13.65 -42.49 23.56
N ALA A 537 13.05 -42.16 22.42
CA ALA A 537 13.52 -42.61 21.13
C ALA A 537 14.84 -41.89 20.82
N SER A 538 15.74 -42.54 20.08
CA SER A 538 17.02 -41.94 19.71
C SER A 538 17.22 -41.95 18.19
N VAL A 539 17.89 -40.92 17.70
CA VAL A 539 18.49 -40.89 16.37
C VAL A 539 19.99 -40.76 16.53
N ARG A 540 20.75 -41.53 15.76
CA ARG A 540 22.20 -41.42 15.69
C ARG A 540 22.67 -41.48 14.24
N GLY A 541 23.86 -40.98 13.97
CA GLY A 541 24.43 -41.02 12.63
C GLY A 541 25.68 -40.16 12.54
N ARG A 542 26.11 -39.86 11.31
CA ARG A 542 27.27 -39.01 11.04
C ARG A 542 26.90 -37.81 10.16
N VAL A 543 27.48 -36.65 10.46
CA VAL A 543 27.47 -35.48 9.58
C VAL A 543 28.75 -35.47 8.75
N LEU A 544 28.59 -35.64 7.45
CA LEU A 544 29.68 -35.72 6.49
C LEU A 544 29.57 -34.56 5.50
N GLY A 545 30.71 -34.07 5.01
CA GLY A 545 30.76 -33.11 3.91
C GLY A 545 30.58 -33.78 2.55
N GLU A 546 30.67 -32.97 1.50
CA GLU A 546 30.51 -33.39 0.09
C GLU A 546 31.44 -34.57 -0.27
N HIS A 547 32.66 -34.59 0.26
CA HIS A 547 33.68 -35.61 0.00
C HIS A 547 33.69 -36.76 1.02
N GLY A 548 32.66 -36.87 1.88
CA GLY A 548 32.54 -37.95 2.86
C GLY A 548 33.39 -37.80 4.13
N ALA A 549 34.15 -36.70 4.28
CA ALA A 549 34.88 -36.38 5.49
C ALA A 549 33.95 -35.79 6.57
N PRO A 550 34.18 -36.03 7.87
CA PRO A 550 33.46 -35.37 8.96
C PRO A 550 33.54 -33.84 8.89
N VAL A 551 32.43 -33.15 9.18
CA VAL A 551 32.37 -31.68 9.19
C VAL A 551 31.93 -31.17 10.56
N ALA A 552 32.68 -30.20 11.10
CA ALA A 552 32.33 -29.48 12.31
C ALA A 552 30.98 -28.77 12.11
N SER A 553 29.95 -29.24 12.80
CA SER A 553 28.56 -28.88 12.51
C SER A 553 27.73 -28.84 13.79
N ALA A 554 26.48 -28.39 13.65
CA ALA A 554 25.46 -28.50 14.68
C ALA A 554 24.26 -29.24 14.10
N VAL A 555 23.75 -30.23 14.84
CA VAL A 555 22.56 -31.00 14.50
C VAL A 555 21.47 -30.68 15.50
N THR A 556 20.31 -30.28 15.00
CA THR A 556 19.18 -29.84 15.81
C THR A 556 17.93 -30.63 15.43
N LEU A 557 17.21 -31.14 16.42
CA LEU A 557 15.93 -31.81 16.27
C LEU A 557 14.81 -30.82 16.61
N ILE A 558 13.84 -30.64 15.72
CA ILE A 558 12.74 -29.68 15.84
C ILE A 558 11.40 -30.43 15.75
N ASP A 559 10.46 -30.13 16.64
CA ASP A 559 9.10 -30.70 16.59
C ASP A 559 8.21 -30.05 15.51
N GLN A 560 7.01 -30.59 15.31
CA GLN A 560 6.05 -30.04 14.34
C GLN A 560 5.54 -28.62 14.70
N GLY A 561 5.74 -28.16 15.93
CA GLY A 561 5.44 -26.80 16.37
C GLY A 561 6.57 -25.80 16.10
N GLY A 562 7.70 -26.25 15.53
CA GLY A 562 8.87 -25.44 15.27
C GLY A 562 9.77 -25.23 16.50
N ARG A 563 9.52 -25.95 17.61
CA ARG A 563 10.33 -25.85 18.82
C ARG A 563 11.52 -26.80 18.74
N GLN A 564 12.70 -26.31 19.12
CA GLN A 564 13.88 -27.14 19.29
C GLN A 564 13.67 -28.12 20.46
N VAL A 565 13.83 -29.41 20.19
CA VAL A 565 13.61 -30.52 21.14
C VAL A 565 14.95 -31.02 21.67
N ALA A 566 15.94 -31.15 20.79
CA ALA A 566 17.30 -31.59 21.14
C ALA A 566 18.32 -30.94 20.19
N ARG A 567 19.57 -30.77 20.65
CA ARG A 567 20.68 -30.27 19.83
C ARG A 567 21.98 -30.94 20.26
N ALA A 568 22.82 -31.30 19.29
CA ALA A 568 24.12 -31.89 19.50
C ALA A 568 25.13 -31.25 18.56
N VAL A 569 26.37 -31.16 19.04
CA VAL A 569 27.54 -30.89 18.21
C VAL A 569 28.16 -32.25 17.91
N PRO A 570 28.25 -32.70 16.64
CA PRO A 570 28.84 -33.98 16.32
C PRO A 570 30.31 -34.05 16.77
N ALA A 571 30.75 -35.26 17.14
CA ALA A 571 32.13 -35.53 17.52
C ALA A 571 33.10 -35.29 16.34
N PRO A 572 34.43 -35.26 16.57
CA PRO A 572 35.41 -35.06 15.50
C PRO A 572 35.34 -36.08 14.36
N ASP A 573 34.82 -37.28 14.60
CA ASP A 573 34.55 -38.29 13.57
C ASP A 573 33.20 -38.11 12.85
N GLY A 574 32.50 -37.02 13.15
CA GLY A 574 31.21 -36.63 12.59
C GLY A 574 30.01 -37.27 13.28
N SER A 575 30.22 -38.14 14.26
CA SER A 575 29.13 -38.88 14.91
C SER A 575 28.26 -37.99 15.81
N TYR A 576 26.95 -38.19 15.76
CA TYR A 576 25.99 -37.53 16.64
C TYR A 576 24.94 -38.53 17.14
N ALA A 577 24.37 -38.23 18.31
CA ALA A 577 23.21 -38.91 18.85
C ALA A 577 22.29 -37.89 19.53
N LEU A 578 20.99 -38.00 19.29
CA LEU A 578 19.95 -37.13 19.85
C LEU A 578 18.79 -37.99 20.34
N SER A 579 18.24 -37.64 21.50
CA SER A 579 17.11 -38.33 22.10
C SER A 579 15.89 -37.41 22.19
N ALA A 580 14.70 -37.94 21.89
CA ALA A 580 13.44 -37.21 21.97
C ALA A 580 12.26 -38.19 22.22
N PRO A 581 11.10 -37.70 22.69
CA PRO A 581 9.89 -38.51 22.79
C PRO A 581 9.47 -39.11 21.43
N HIS A 582 8.64 -40.15 21.43
CA HIS A 582 8.10 -40.70 20.17
C HIS A 582 7.33 -39.64 19.39
N GLY A 583 7.57 -39.52 18.08
CA GLY A 583 6.93 -38.50 17.26
C GLY A 583 7.62 -38.22 15.93
N ARG A 584 7.05 -37.29 15.17
CA ARG A 584 7.65 -36.78 13.92
C ARG A 584 8.46 -35.52 14.21
N TYR A 585 9.66 -35.48 13.66
CA TYR A 585 10.62 -34.40 13.87
C TYR A 585 11.30 -33.99 12.57
N VAL A 586 11.82 -32.77 12.58
CA VAL A 586 12.69 -32.25 11.54
C VAL A 586 14.11 -32.19 12.11
N LEU A 587 15.03 -32.90 11.49
CA LEU A 587 16.45 -32.84 11.78
C LEU A 587 17.10 -31.81 10.86
N VAL A 588 17.77 -30.82 11.45
CA VAL A 588 18.52 -29.80 10.73
C VAL A 588 19.98 -29.92 11.08
N ALA A 589 20.83 -30.26 10.11
CA ALA A 589 22.27 -30.16 10.25
C ALA A 589 22.77 -28.90 9.54
N SER A 590 23.64 -28.15 10.21
CA SER A 590 24.23 -26.93 9.69
C SER A 590 25.72 -26.88 10.02
N ALA A 591 26.52 -26.43 9.08
CA ALA A 591 27.95 -26.19 9.27
C ALA A 591 28.33 -24.86 8.59
N PRO A 592 29.38 -24.17 9.07
CA PRO A 592 29.98 -23.06 8.34
C PRO A 592 30.34 -23.50 6.91
N ASP A 593 30.13 -22.62 5.93
CA ASP A 593 30.47 -22.84 4.51
C ASP A 593 29.80 -24.06 3.86
N CYS A 594 28.69 -24.53 4.43
CA CYS A 594 27.88 -25.61 3.88
C CYS A 594 26.40 -25.24 3.84
N ARG A 595 25.67 -25.74 2.85
CA ARG A 595 24.20 -25.63 2.82
C ARG A 595 23.59 -26.45 3.97
N PRO A 596 22.73 -25.87 4.82
CA PRO A 596 22.05 -26.62 5.87
C PRO A 596 21.14 -27.67 5.25
N ARG A 597 21.17 -28.89 5.80
CA ARG A 597 20.35 -30.01 5.32
C ARG A 597 19.24 -30.32 6.30
N ILE A 598 18.03 -30.39 5.77
CA ILE A 598 16.82 -30.69 6.51
C ILE A 598 16.39 -32.13 6.18
N SER A 599 16.06 -32.93 7.18
CA SER A 599 15.57 -34.31 7.02
C SER A 599 14.38 -34.54 7.94
N GLU A 600 13.28 -35.07 7.40
CA GLU A 600 12.16 -35.50 8.24
C GLU A 600 12.43 -36.88 8.83
N LEU A 601 12.16 -37.04 10.12
CA LEU A 601 12.37 -38.28 10.86
C LEU A 601 11.12 -38.65 11.66
N VAL A 602 10.88 -39.96 11.81
CA VAL A 602 9.88 -40.51 12.71
C VAL A 602 10.61 -41.31 13.77
N LEU A 603 10.56 -40.86 15.02
CA LEU A 603 11.22 -41.53 16.13
C LEU A 603 10.23 -42.45 16.84
N GLY A 604 10.48 -43.76 16.74
CA GLY A 604 9.68 -44.83 17.33
C GLY A 604 10.39 -45.51 18.51
N THR A 605 10.09 -46.77 18.78
CA THR A 605 10.72 -47.55 19.87
C THR A 605 12.13 -48.01 19.53
N GLU A 606 12.48 -48.10 18.25
CA GLU A 606 13.83 -48.46 17.79
C GLU A 606 14.69 -47.22 17.48
N PRO A 607 16.00 -47.25 17.76
CA PRO A 607 16.93 -46.19 17.35
C PRO A 607 16.96 -46.02 15.83
N VAL A 608 16.92 -44.77 15.35
CA VAL A 608 17.00 -44.44 13.92
C VAL A 608 18.45 -44.10 13.56
N ASP A 609 19.03 -44.83 12.60
CA ASP A 609 20.33 -44.51 12.01
C ASP A 609 20.16 -43.59 10.80
N HIS A 610 20.63 -42.34 10.87
CA HIS A 610 20.50 -41.35 9.79
C HIS A 610 21.77 -40.54 9.59
N ASN A 611 22.44 -40.69 8.44
CA ASN A 611 23.61 -39.89 8.09
C ASN A 611 23.19 -38.62 7.32
N VAL A 612 23.85 -37.50 7.62
CA VAL A 612 23.58 -36.22 6.96
C VAL A 612 24.78 -35.79 6.13
N GLN A 613 24.59 -35.63 4.83
CA GLN A 613 25.62 -35.11 3.94
C GLN A 613 25.37 -33.62 3.65
N LEU A 614 26.32 -32.77 4.01
CA LEU A 614 26.28 -31.33 3.77
C LEU A 614 27.03 -31.00 2.47
N ALA A 615 26.40 -30.23 1.59
CA ALA A 615 27.04 -29.74 0.37
C ALA A 615 27.80 -28.45 0.68
N GLY A 616 29.04 -28.33 0.21
CA GLY A 616 29.82 -27.10 0.37
C GLY A 616 29.18 -25.95 -0.40
N THR A 617 29.34 -24.73 0.09
CA THR A 617 29.12 -23.51 -0.70
C THR A 617 30.44 -23.09 -1.33
N GLY A 618 30.44 -22.73 -2.61
CA GLY A 618 31.58 -22.06 -3.22
C GLY A 618 31.68 -20.62 -2.70
N GLY A 619 32.55 -19.83 -3.32
CA GLY A 619 32.68 -18.42 -2.99
C GLY A 619 33.26 -17.63 -4.14
N LEU A 620 33.26 -16.32 -4.02
CA LEU A 620 33.87 -15.40 -4.96
C LEU A 620 34.92 -14.56 -4.24
N PHE A 621 36.09 -14.36 -4.84
CA PHE A 621 37.12 -13.48 -4.30
C PHE A 621 37.90 -12.83 -5.43
N GLY A 622 38.61 -11.75 -5.15
CA GLY A 622 39.45 -11.09 -6.13
C GLY A 622 39.90 -9.73 -5.64
N THR A 623 40.37 -8.89 -6.56
CA THR A 623 40.73 -7.50 -6.27
C THR A 623 39.89 -6.52 -7.08
N VAL A 624 39.57 -5.37 -6.48
CA VAL A 624 39.00 -4.21 -7.15
C VAL A 624 40.11 -3.19 -7.37
N SER A 625 40.28 -2.74 -8.61
CA SER A 625 41.32 -1.78 -8.99
C SER A 625 40.77 -0.69 -9.89
N GLY A 626 41.32 0.51 -9.78
CA GLY A 626 41.13 1.62 -10.69
C GLY A 626 42.38 1.84 -11.53
N THR A 627 42.42 2.93 -12.30
CA THR A 627 43.58 3.31 -13.11
C THR A 627 44.82 3.66 -12.27
N ALA A 628 44.62 4.14 -11.03
CA ALA A 628 45.68 4.56 -10.13
C ALA A 628 46.17 3.46 -9.16
N GLY A 629 45.54 2.27 -9.14
CA GLY A 629 45.88 1.18 -8.23
C GLY A 629 44.66 0.49 -7.59
N PRO A 630 44.86 -0.34 -6.55
CA PRO A 630 43.77 -0.99 -5.84
C PRO A 630 42.83 0.04 -5.20
N LEU A 631 41.53 -0.26 -5.20
CA LEU A 631 40.50 0.63 -4.64
C LEU A 631 40.03 0.08 -3.30
N GLU A 632 40.30 0.82 -2.23
CA GLU A 632 39.71 0.60 -0.91
C GLU A 632 38.26 1.11 -0.87
N GLY A 633 37.38 0.40 -0.17
CA GLY A 633 36.03 0.90 0.08
C GLY A 633 35.05 0.72 -1.09
N ALA A 634 35.43 0.02 -2.17
CA ALA A 634 34.52 -0.28 -3.27
C ALA A 634 33.46 -1.28 -2.82
N LEU A 635 32.18 -0.98 -3.04
CA LEU A 635 31.07 -1.86 -2.73
C LEU A 635 30.89 -2.90 -3.84
N LEU A 636 30.95 -4.18 -3.48
CA LEU A 636 30.65 -5.30 -4.37
C LEU A 636 29.32 -5.94 -3.99
N VAL A 637 28.47 -6.18 -4.98
CA VAL A 637 27.17 -6.81 -4.81
C VAL A 637 26.99 -7.93 -5.83
N VAL A 638 26.66 -9.13 -5.36
CA VAL A 638 26.36 -10.30 -6.18
C VAL A 638 24.85 -10.49 -6.25
N THR A 639 24.33 -10.63 -7.47
CA THR A 639 22.90 -10.84 -7.73
C THR A 639 22.67 -12.15 -8.49
N ASP A 640 21.55 -12.82 -8.23
CA ASP A 640 21.10 -14.02 -8.96
C ASP A 640 20.52 -13.69 -10.34
N ALA A 641 20.07 -14.71 -11.07
CA ALA A 641 19.50 -14.56 -12.41
C ALA A 641 18.19 -13.75 -12.42
N GLU A 642 17.50 -13.70 -11.29
CA GLU A 642 16.27 -12.94 -11.05
C GLU A 642 16.54 -11.48 -10.62
N GLY A 643 17.82 -11.10 -10.43
CA GLY A 643 18.24 -9.77 -10.02
C GLY A 643 18.14 -9.50 -8.51
N SER A 644 17.96 -10.53 -7.69
CA SER A 644 17.95 -10.41 -6.22
C SER A 644 19.37 -10.44 -5.67
N VAL A 645 19.65 -9.62 -4.66
CA VAL A 645 20.98 -9.58 -4.01
C VAL A 645 21.17 -10.84 -3.17
N VAL A 646 22.24 -11.58 -3.47
CA VAL A 646 22.61 -12.84 -2.81
C VAL A 646 23.61 -12.59 -1.69
N ASP A 647 24.62 -11.75 -1.96
CA ASP A 647 25.66 -11.38 -1.00
C ASP A 647 26.30 -10.03 -1.40
N SER A 648 26.96 -9.35 -0.46
CA SER A 648 27.66 -8.08 -0.71
C SER A 648 28.83 -7.90 0.24
N THR A 649 29.89 -7.26 -0.22
CA THR A 649 31.09 -6.97 0.57
C THR A 649 31.72 -5.65 0.15
N VAL A 650 32.73 -5.20 0.88
CA VAL A 650 33.50 -3.99 0.57
C VAL A 650 34.97 -4.38 0.41
N SER A 651 35.66 -3.80 -0.57
CA SER A 651 37.09 -4.06 -0.79
C SER A 651 37.95 -3.49 0.34
N ALA A 652 38.99 -4.24 0.72
CA ALA A 652 40.00 -3.84 1.70
C ALA A 652 41.01 -2.83 1.12
N ALA A 653 41.95 -2.37 1.95
CA ALA A 653 42.98 -1.39 1.56
C ALA A 653 43.88 -1.85 0.40
N ASP A 654 44.06 -3.15 0.23
CA ASP A 654 44.78 -3.76 -0.90
C ASP A 654 43.88 -4.00 -2.14
N GLY A 655 42.63 -3.55 -2.10
CA GLY A 655 41.59 -3.79 -3.09
C GLY A 655 40.98 -5.19 -3.00
N GLY A 656 41.44 -6.05 -2.11
CA GLY A 656 40.97 -7.43 -1.97
C GLY A 656 39.52 -7.51 -1.48
N TYR A 657 38.76 -8.46 -2.00
CA TYR A 657 37.41 -8.77 -1.53
C TYR A 657 37.16 -10.28 -1.48
N ARG A 658 36.21 -10.70 -0.63
CA ARG A 658 35.81 -12.11 -0.50
C ARG A 658 34.33 -12.24 -0.11
N LEU A 659 33.64 -13.16 -0.77
CA LEU A 659 32.24 -13.55 -0.62
C LEU A 659 32.20 -15.08 -0.48
N PRO A 660 32.28 -15.62 0.75
CA PRO A 660 32.67 -17.00 1.00
C PRO A 660 31.56 -18.04 0.82
N SER A 661 30.30 -17.63 0.70
CA SER A 661 29.15 -18.54 0.79
C SER A 661 28.17 -18.41 -0.38
N LEU A 662 28.68 -18.54 -1.60
CA LEU A 662 27.88 -18.51 -2.83
C LEU A 662 27.59 -19.92 -3.33
N PRO A 663 26.32 -20.32 -3.47
CA PRO A 663 25.99 -21.59 -4.07
C PRO A 663 26.45 -21.73 -5.54
N PRO A 664 26.62 -22.95 -6.07
CA PRO A 664 26.94 -23.12 -7.49
C PRO A 664 25.81 -22.59 -8.39
N ALA A 665 26.07 -21.48 -9.09
CA ALA A 665 25.17 -20.85 -10.05
C ALA A 665 25.92 -19.77 -10.86
N ALA A 666 25.26 -19.21 -11.87
CA ALA A 666 25.69 -17.97 -12.50
C ALA A 666 25.12 -16.77 -11.74
N TYR A 667 25.96 -15.79 -11.46
CA TYR A 667 25.62 -14.56 -10.78
C TYR A 667 26.09 -13.34 -11.57
N THR A 668 25.48 -12.17 -11.32
CA THR A 668 26.03 -10.90 -11.77
C THR A 668 26.75 -10.23 -10.59
N LEU A 669 28.07 -10.07 -10.70
CA LEU A 669 28.87 -9.27 -9.78
C LEU A 669 28.85 -7.82 -10.27
N THR A 670 28.45 -6.91 -9.40
CA THR A 670 28.55 -5.48 -9.61
C THR A 670 29.53 -4.88 -8.60
N ALA A 671 30.34 -3.92 -9.03
CA ALA A 671 31.27 -3.20 -8.16
C ALA A 671 31.17 -1.69 -8.41
N GLY A 672 31.12 -0.90 -7.34
CA GLY A 672 31.04 0.55 -7.40
C GLY A 672 31.98 1.22 -6.41
N ALA A 673 32.68 2.25 -6.85
CA ALA A 673 33.54 3.10 -6.03
C ALA A 673 33.28 4.57 -6.35
N GLU A 674 33.49 5.46 -5.38
CA GLU A 674 33.33 6.89 -5.59
C GLU A 674 34.29 7.39 -6.69
N GLY A 675 33.81 8.28 -7.56
CA GLY A 675 34.59 8.78 -8.70
C GLY A 675 34.85 7.77 -9.81
N HIS A 676 34.24 6.59 -9.80
CA HIS A 676 34.43 5.54 -10.81
C HIS A 676 33.11 5.08 -11.43
N GLN A 677 33.17 4.57 -12.66
CA GLN A 677 32.03 3.96 -13.32
C GLN A 677 31.65 2.62 -12.65
N PRO A 678 30.35 2.30 -12.54
CA PRO A 678 29.91 1.00 -12.06
C PRO A 678 30.40 -0.12 -12.98
N TYR A 679 31.05 -1.12 -12.40
CA TYR A 679 31.47 -2.34 -13.07
C TYR A 679 30.38 -3.41 -12.91
N ALA A 680 30.11 -4.20 -13.95
CA ALA A 680 29.21 -5.35 -13.89
C ALA A 680 29.73 -6.50 -14.77
N ALA A 681 29.78 -7.71 -14.22
CA ALA A 681 30.18 -8.91 -14.95
C ALA A 681 29.39 -10.15 -14.50
N LEU A 682 29.12 -11.05 -15.45
CA LEU A 682 28.56 -12.37 -15.14
C LEU A 682 29.69 -13.29 -14.65
N VAL A 683 29.50 -13.89 -13.48
CA VAL A 683 30.47 -14.81 -12.86
C VAL A 683 29.77 -16.11 -12.49
N THR A 684 30.38 -17.24 -12.84
CA THR A 684 29.84 -18.57 -12.52
C THR A 684 30.64 -19.18 -11.38
N VAL A 685 29.96 -19.47 -10.26
CA VAL A 685 30.55 -20.24 -9.16
C VAL A 685 30.31 -21.71 -9.42
N THR A 686 31.39 -22.49 -9.56
CA THR A 686 31.32 -23.93 -9.84
C THR A 686 31.82 -24.73 -8.65
N GLY A 687 30.95 -25.57 -8.07
CA GLY A 687 31.31 -26.44 -6.95
C GLY A 687 31.64 -25.68 -5.65
N SER A 688 32.43 -26.30 -4.78
CA SER A 688 32.83 -25.78 -3.46
C SER A 688 34.16 -25.01 -3.46
N ALA A 689 34.83 -24.90 -4.61
CA ALA A 689 36.07 -24.12 -4.72
C ALA A 689 35.76 -22.61 -4.88
N PRO A 690 36.47 -21.70 -4.17
CA PRO A 690 36.35 -20.27 -4.38
C PRO A 690 36.75 -19.90 -5.82
N THR A 691 35.89 -19.17 -6.51
CA THR A 691 36.12 -18.63 -7.85
C THR A 691 36.82 -17.27 -7.72
N ARG A 692 37.89 -17.05 -8.48
CA ARG A 692 38.57 -15.75 -8.51
C ARG A 692 38.02 -14.87 -9.63
N HIS A 693 37.71 -13.61 -9.35
CA HIS A 693 37.29 -12.62 -10.34
C HIS A 693 37.77 -11.22 -9.96
N ASP A 694 38.64 -10.61 -10.76
CA ASP A 694 39.17 -9.28 -10.49
C ASP A 694 38.34 -8.21 -11.24
N ALA A 695 38.00 -7.10 -10.59
CA ALA A 695 37.18 -6.03 -11.13
C ALA A 695 38.01 -4.77 -11.36
N ALA A 696 38.06 -4.30 -12.61
CA ALA A 696 38.73 -3.06 -12.99
C ALA A 696 37.69 -1.97 -13.26
N LEU A 697 37.70 -0.92 -12.44
CA LEU A 697 36.82 0.22 -12.54
C LEU A 697 37.52 1.35 -13.31
N THR A 698 36.75 2.05 -14.14
CA THR A 698 37.25 3.20 -14.90
C THR A 698 36.90 4.49 -14.17
N ALA A 699 37.82 5.47 -14.13
CA ALA A 699 37.53 6.78 -13.55
C ALA A 699 36.36 7.46 -14.29
N ALA A 700 35.43 8.03 -13.52
CA ALA A 700 34.31 8.77 -14.06
C ALA A 700 34.71 10.24 -14.28
N ALA A 701 34.32 10.81 -15.41
CA ALA A 701 34.74 12.17 -15.74
C ALA A 701 33.99 13.23 -14.90
N THR A 702 34.61 14.40 -14.76
CA THR A 702 34.06 15.53 -13.99
C THR A 702 34.08 16.79 -14.86
N VAL A 703 32.96 17.51 -14.88
CA VAL A 703 32.85 18.81 -15.55
C VAL A 703 32.59 19.87 -14.49
N ARG A 704 33.43 20.90 -14.47
CA ARG A 704 33.31 22.05 -13.56
C ARG A 704 33.39 23.33 -14.37
N GLY A 705 32.69 24.37 -13.94
CA GLY A 705 32.70 25.65 -14.64
C GLY A 705 32.05 26.76 -13.85
N THR A 706 32.05 27.95 -14.42
CA THR A 706 31.42 29.14 -13.86
C THR A 706 30.44 29.72 -14.87
N VAL A 707 29.26 30.13 -14.42
CA VAL A 707 28.28 30.85 -15.24
C VAL A 707 28.52 32.35 -15.09
N HIS A 708 28.79 33.01 -16.20
CA HIS A 708 29.01 34.45 -16.29
C HIS A 708 27.85 35.15 -17.01
N GLY A 709 27.51 36.37 -16.58
CA GLY A 709 26.57 37.24 -17.26
C GLY A 709 27.22 38.06 -18.39
N PRO A 710 26.46 38.96 -19.05
CA PRO A 710 26.92 39.70 -20.23
C PRO A 710 28.17 40.58 -19.98
N GLN A 711 28.42 40.98 -18.74
CA GLN A 711 29.57 41.81 -18.33
C GLN A 711 30.66 41.00 -17.62
N GLY A 712 30.61 39.66 -17.69
CA GLY A 712 31.60 38.76 -17.08
C GLY A 712 31.39 38.48 -15.57
N ALA A 713 30.42 39.12 -14.92
CA ALA A 713 30.12 38.87 -13.51
C ALA A 713 29.50 37.46 -13.32
N PRO A 714 29.88 36.72 -12.25
CA PRO A 714 29.28 35.42 -11.95
C PRO A 714 27.77 35.56 -11.69
N VAL A 715 27.00 34.59 -12.17
CA VAL A 715 25.54 34.58 -12.06
C VAL A 715 25.12 33.67 -10.92
N ASN A 716 24.52 34.27 -9.89
CA ASN A 716 23.86 33.52 -8.82
C ASN A 716 22.51 32.96 -9.31
N ASP A 717 22.11 31.80 -8.79
CA ASP A 717 20.84 31.14 -9.09
C ASP A 717 20.63 30.76 -10.58
N ALA A 718 21.71 30.60 -11.35
CA ALA A 718 21.63 30.05 -12.71
C ALA A 718 21.49 28.53 -12.66
N LEU A 719 20.45 28.01 -13.32
CA LEU A 719 20.21 26.58 -13.46
C LEU A 719 21.03 26.01 -14.61
N VAL A 720 22.08 25.28 -14.28
CA VAL A 720 22.90 24.54 -15.26
C VAL A 720 22.34 23.12 -15.40
N THR A 721 22.03 22.70 -16.61
CA THR A 721 21.47 21.39 -16.95
C THR A 721 22.41 20.66 -17.90
N LEU A 722 22.86 19.47 -17.51
CA LEU A 722 23.66 18.60 -18.37
C LEU A 722 22.75 17.58 -19.04
N LEU A 723 22.87 17.44 -20.36
CA LEU A 723 22.13 16.50 -21.21
C LEU A 723 23.10 15.49 -21.83
N ASP A 724 22.70 14.24 -21.99
CA ASP A 724 23.45 13.25 -22.76
C ASP A 724 23.30 13.47 -24.28
N ALA A 725 24.04 12.70 -25.08
CA ALA A 725 23.95 12.72 -26.55
C ALA A 725 22.54 12.40 -27.11
N ALA A 726 21.67 11.76 -26.33
CA ALA A 726 20.28 11.47 -26.70
C ALA A 726 19.30 12.60 -26.27
N GLY A 727 19.80 13.66 -25.61
CA GLY A 727 19.02 14.79 -25.14
C GLY A 727 18.29 14.54 -23.81
N ASN A 728 18.65 13.50 -23.06
CA ASN A 728 18.09 13.26 -21.73
C ASN A 728 18.86 14.06 -20.67
N VAL A 729 18.17 14.55 -19.65
CA VAL A 729 18.80 15.25 -18.51
C VAL A 729 19.58 14.26 -17.66
N VAL A 730 20.89 14.45 -17.62
CA VAL A 730 21.86 13.67 -16.83
C VAL A 730 21.95 14.24 -15.41
N ALA A 731 22.08 15.57 -15.28
CA ALA A 731 22.18 16.24 -13.99
C ALA A 731 21.77 17.72 -14.09
N ARG A 732 21.48 18.35 -12.94
CA ARG A 732 21.23 19.80 -12.83
C ARG A 732 21.98 20.39 -11.63
N HIS A 733 22.42 21.64 -11.77
CA HIS A 733 23.15 22.37 -10.73
C HIS A 733 22.65 23.81 -10.60
N THR A 734 22.35 24.16 -9.35
CA THR A 734 22.15 25.47 -8.73
C THR A 734 23.40 26.36 -8.58
N THR A 735 23.76 27.31 -9.44
CA THR A 735 24.96 28.13 -9.13
C THR A 735 24.77 28.99 -7.87
N GLY A 736 25.82 29.13 -7.06
CA GLY A 736 25.87 30.05 -5.92
C GLY A 736 26.35 31.46 -6.29
N PRO A 737 26.66 32.31 -5.28
CA PRO A 737 27.14 33.68 -5.51
C PRO A 737 28.43 33.80 -6.31
N ASP A 738 29.23 32.73 -6.34
CA ASP A 738 30.47 32.59 -7.10
C ASP A 738 30.24 32.10 -8.55
N GLY A 739 29.00 31.76 -8.92
CA GLY A 739 28.62 31.32 -10.26
C GLY A 739 29.08 29.90 -10.61
N VAL A 740 29.69 29.16 -9.67
CA VAL A 740 30.34 27.88 -9.96
C VAL A 740 29.32 26.75 -10.03
N TYR A 741 29.54 25.80 -10.95
CA TYR A 741 28.83 24.52 -11.02
C TYR A 741 29.79 23.35 -11.17
N THR A 742 29.37 22.16 -10.75
CA THR A 742 30.15 20.91 -10.89
C THR A 742 29.24 19.71 -11.10
N PHE A 743 29.61 18.86 -12.07
CA PHE A 743 29.00 17.56 -12.38
C PHE A 743 30.07 16.47 -12.29
N THR A 744 29.86 15.46 -11.46
CA THR A 744 30.75 14.32 -11.26
C THR A 744 30.09 13.04 -11.77
N GLY A 745 30.87 11.97 -11.96
CA GLY A 745 30.30 10.66 -12.29
C GLY A 745 29.87 10.50 -13.75
N LEU A 746 30.46 11.26 -14.67
CA LEU A 746 30.06 11.27 -16.09
C LEU A 746 30.63 10.05 -16.84
N THR A 747 29.76 9.38 -17.59
CA THR A 747 30.04 8.09 -18.24
C THR A 747 29.98 8.07 -19.76
N GLY A 748 29.45 9.12 -20.38
CA GLY A 748 29.39 9.32 -21.83
C GLY A 748 30.52 10.24 -22.32
N LEU A 749 30.73 10.27 -23.64
CA LEU A 749 31.73 11.12 -24.27
C LEU A 749 31.17 12.49 -24.66
N ASP A 750 29.89 12.59 -25.01
CA ASP A 750 29.28 13.83 -25.49
C ASP A 750 28.11 14.25 -24.61
N TYR A 751 28.16 15.51 -24.18
CA TYR A 751 27.15 16.15 -23.36
C TYR A 751 26.75 17.50 -23.94
N THR A 752 25.51 17.92 -23.69
CA THR A 752 25.08 19.31 -23.93
C THR A 752 24.80 19.96 -22.60
N LEU A 753 25.42 21.10 -22.35
CA LEU A 753 25.26 21.87 -21.13
C LEU A 753 24.41 23.11 -21.42
N ILE A 754 23.32 23.28 -20.68
CA ILE A 754 22.38 24.39 -20.82
C ILE A 754 22.35 25.18 -19.51
N ALA A 755 22.69 26.47 -19.54
CA ALA A 755 22.51 27.36 -18.39
C ALA A 755 21.29 28.27 -18.61
N ALA A 756 20.41 28.37 -17.61
CA ALA A 756 19.18 29.15 -17.65
C ALA A 756 19.02 30.01 -16.38
N GLY A 757 18.63 31.28 -16.54
CA GLY A 757 18.51 32.27 -15.44
C GLY A 757 18.49 33.73 -15.95
N TYR A 758 19.09 33.92 -17.12
CA TYR A 758 18.94 35.01 -18.09
C TYR A 758 18.72 34.34 -19.49
N PRO A 759 18.68 35.02 -20.67
CA PRO A 759 18.47 34.34 -21.95
C PRO A 759 19.34 33.08 -22.06
N PRO A 760 18.75 31.89 -22.30
CA PRO A 760 19.44 30.62 -22.11
C PRO A 760 20.56 30.43 -23.13
N ALA A 761 21.69 29.90 -22.67
CA ALA A 761 22.81 29.50 -23.52
C ALA A 761 22.97 27.99 -23.47
N ALA A 762 23.23 27.36 -24.62
CA ALA A 762 23.48 25.94 -24.76
C ALA A 762 24.82 25.70 -25.45
N SER A 763 25.66 24.86 -24.86
CA SER A 763 26.98 24.52 -25.37
C SER A 763 27.15 23.00 -25.44
N GLN A 764 27.74 22.51 -26.53
CA GLN A 764 28.13 21.10 -26.61
C GLN A 764 29.52 20.90 -26.00
N LEU A 765 29.69 19.77 -25.32
CA LEU A 765 30.89 19.42 -24.58
C LEU A 765 31.25 17.96 -24.87
N THR A 766 32.46 17.73 -25.36
CA THR A 766 33.03 16.38 -25.42
C THR A 766 33.93 16.19 -24.19
N VAL A 767 33.62 15.20 -23.37
CA VAL A 767 34.29 14.89 -22.10
C VAL A 767 34.92 13.49 -22.21
N PRO A 768 36.24 13.40 -22.42
CA PRO A 768 36.94 12.12 -22.36
C PRO A 768 36.77 11.46 -20.98
N SER A 769 36.68 10.14 -20.94
CA SER A 769 36.84 9.38 -19.70
C SER A 769 38.19 9.73 -19.07
N ASP A 770 38.19 10.15 -17.80
CA ASP A 770 39.34 10.71 -17.03
C ASP A 770 39.61 12.23 -17.19
N ALA A 771 38.73 13.01 -17.83
CA ALA A 771 38.90 14.45 -17.93
C ALA A 771 38.27 15.22 -16.75
N GLN A 772 39.04 16.13 -16.13
CA GLN A 772 38.54 17.28 -15.38
C GLN A 772 38.50 18.49 -16.31
N ASN A 773 37.38 18.70 -17.00
CA ASN A 773 37.27 19.84 -17.92
C ASN A 773 36.64 21.04 -17.21
N GLY A 774 37.36 22.16 -17.22
CA GLY A 774 36.86 23.50 -16.92
C GLY A 774 36.06 24.01 -18.12
N PHE A 775 34.75 24.25 -17.97
CA PHE A 775 33.91 24.79 -19.04
C PHE A 775 33.04 25.92 -18.52
N ASP A 776 33.38 27.16 -18.82
CA ASP A 776 32.60 28.32 -18.38
C ASP A 776 31.48 28.63 -19.38
N VAL A 777 30.35 29.14 -18.89
CA VAL A 777 29.17 29.47 -19.71
C VAL A 777 28.88 30.95 -19.61
N LEU A 778 28.83 31.64 -20.76
CA LEU A 778 28.41 33.04 -20.83
C LEU A 778 26.93 33.12 -21.20
N LEU A 779 26.12 33.82 -20.38
CA LEU A 779 24.73 34.14 -20.67
C LEU A 779 24.64 35.52 -21.35
N GLY A 780 24.10 35.58 -22.58
CA GLY A 780 23.92 36.83 -23.33
C GLY A 780 23.57 36.61 -24.81
N HIS A 781 23.14 37.66 -25.52
CA HIS A 781 23.07 37.66 -26.98
C HIS A 781 24.38 38.22 -27.56
N SER A 782 24.86 37.66 -28.66
CA SER A 782 25.82 38.35 -29.52
C SER A 782 25.12 39.53 -30.20
N ASP A 783 25.71 40.72 -30.13
CA ASP A 783 25.22 41.93 -30.80
C ASP A 783 25.00 41.74 -32.32
#